data_AF-A0A1I3T579-F1
#
_entry.id   AF-A0A1I3T579-F1
#
_cell.length_a   1.000
_cell.length_b   1.000
_cell.length_c   1.000
_cell.angle_alpha   90.00
_cell.angle_beta   90.00
_cell.angle_gamma   90.00
#
_symmetry.space_group_name_H-M   'P 1'
#
loop_
_entity.id
_entity.type
_entity.pdbx_description
1 polymer ?
#
loop_
_entity_poly.entity_id
_entity_poly.type
_entity_poly.pdbx_seq_one_letter_code
_entity_poly.pdbx_strand_id
1 'polypeptide(L)'
;MGKYLDDFLLTMPDTQRKKLMELLEIKQQEGLIKSDYELKAELDRLMAQLNQYKGVPTFKARHQTGKTNSADYNSSLDEIAFDLMTLFSASGQIDQIITDNHQLSRSMLAELKKKVQMLDSQVERYKLIMQNTDGFVEGVHEQFQAQQYTETDSEALALLRKDRYGQYLADKYQGEIVADRLQLASYETIDQLKNPYGRKLADIRVVNRTGDMATNPEHPVDYAIDGSLESYWAEVVLSDEPITHDISDIWTHDYTDYPKDGAMTEIEIKLSGLTTVSEIQFDPYCAYPLEIVAVHGYESADKDAKMYALITPDHDNPSQRSKKSVGLISFQFPSVDISMLRVLMRQENYVKENYIVSIDEANQAELWQKIVNDNQLLTLGTDAIADKVSPGESIAEFDKKNELTGWNRYLSALKNWAATAGNAANSVVDAAKAAMDVVRTGNYKNPMQLALRSISATGQPQQIPDNLSQQWTAVSKLSYLYGFYNISLTGRKFQQRSIYVSKPLPINGNMKMLSLMTDEKHHNVTMDNGDAVRITDIEYYIAYKKNPDVGAWKPILPANKDYVEGELLFGSSVTESYPEMLGTIQFSFRFPIISADTVVLRRDGIPVPRAQYVISTDGKKLGIISQYYSASSIYTVDYKPVEDAYIVSIDETEIQPMQYINDQGETGETFAAVDDNNTVTIKHVPFVFRNQLFAYDDTLERYNQDDTQLQAEDLYYPVIVRVNGVEYKNITDYSSGTYDTSRLQIENEGHVFAQIGNQIIFPIAAFGDELKNITVDYYYLTTDVRLKAILRRNSAGYESVTPAVFSYSLRCQTYDQEVRNG
;
A
#
# COMPACT_ATOMS: atom_id res chain seq x y z
N MET A 1 -11.57 -43.75 39.48
CA MET A 1 -10.32 -43.99 38.74
C MET A 1 -10.00 -42.82 37.81
N GLY A 2 -10.95 -42.31 37.00
CA GLY A 2 -10.76 -41.10 36.19
C GLY A 2 -10.42 -39.83 36.97
N LYS A 3 -11.14 -39.54 38.07
CA LYS A 3 -10.98 -38.27 38.82
C LYS A 3 -9.55 -37.92 39.29
N TYR A 4 -8.78 -38.89 39.79
CA TYR A 4 -7.41 -38.62 40.25
C TYR A 4 -6.40 -38.50 39.09
N LEU A 5 -6.64 -39.23 38.00
CA LEU A 5 -5.85 -39.12 36.77
C LEU A 5 -6.13 -37.77 36.09
N ASP A 6 -7.40 -37.38 36.00
CA ASP A 6 -7.87 -36.12 35.43
C ASP A 6 -7.39 -34.90 36.24
N ASP A 7 -7.56 -34.94 37.58
CA ASP A 7 -7.11 -33.87 38.50
C ASP A 7 -5.58 -33.71 38.48
N PHE A 8 -4.83 -34.78 38.20
CA PHE A 8 -3.37 -34.76 38.14
C PHE A 8 -2.84 -34.37 36.76
N LEU A 9 -3.47 -34.85 35.67
CA LEU A 9 -3.18 -34.41 34.30
C LEU A 9 -3.48 -32.91 34.11
N LEU A 10 -4.37 -32.33 34.93
CA LEU A 10 -4.59 -30.88 35.01
C LEU A 10 -3.41 -30.09 35.60
N THR A 11 -2.48 -30.73 36.31
CA THR A 11 -1.29 -30.07 36.90
C THR A 11 -0.06 -30.06 35.98
N MET A 12 -0.09 -30.81 34.89
CA MET A 12 0.97 -30.83 33.87
C MET A 12 0.73 -29.76 32.79
N PRO A 13 1.79 -29.22 32.17
CA PRO A 13 1.67 -28.44 30.94
C PRO A 13 0.91 -29.22 29.85
N ASP A 14 -0.04 -28.56 29.18
CA ASP A 14 -0.97 -29.19 28.23
C ASP A 14 -0.28 -29.99 27.10
N THR A 15 0.88 -29.53 26.65
CA THR A 15 1.68 -30.23 25.63
C THR A 15 2.27 -31.53 26.12
N GLN A 16 2.78 -31.56 27.35
CA GLN A 16 3.34 -32.78 27.95
C GLN A 16 2.22 -33.80 28.20
N ARG A 17 1.05 -33.33 28.63
CA ARG A 17 -0.14 -34.17 28.81
C ARG A 17 -0.59 -34.83 27.50
N LYS A 18 -0.79 -34.03 26.44
CA LYS A 18 -1.23 -34.56 25.13
C LYS A 18 -0.26 -35.61 24.60
N LYS A 19 1.05 -35.35 24.70
CA LYS A 19 2.08 -36.25 24.20
C LYS A 19 2.24 -37.53 25.01
N LEU A 20 2.10 -37.47 26.34
CA LEU A 20 2.09 -38.67 27.18
C LEU A 20 0.95 -39.61 26.76
N MET A 21 -0.23 -39.05 26.48
CA MET A 21 -1.40 -39.81 26.01
C MET A 21 -1.17 -40.39 24.62
N GLU A 22 -0.59 -39.63 23.70
CA GLU A 22 -0.29 -40.07 22.33
C GLU A 22 0.75 -41.22 22.31
N LEU A 23 1.77 -41.14 23.15
CA LEU A 23 2.77 -42.21 23.32
C LEU A 23 2.17 -43.49 23.91
N LEU A 24 1.24 -43.36 24.85
CA LEU A 24 0.52 -44.49 25.44
C LEU A 24 -0.46 -45.11 24.44
N GLU A 25 -1.11 -44.30 23.60
CA GLU A 25 -1.97 -44.77 22.50
C GLU A 25 -1.17 -45.54 21.44
N ILE A 26 0.00 -45.02 21.03
CA ILE A 26 0.89 -45.72 20.09
C ILE A 26 1.34 -47.07 20.67
N LYS A 27 1.78 -47.10 21.95
CA LYS A 27 2.17 -48.35 22.61
C LYS A 27 1.01 -49.34 22.82
N GLN A 28 -0.23 -48.86 22.94
CA GLN A 28 -1.42 -49.72 22.90
C GLN A 28 -1.69 -50.26 21.49
N GLN A 29 -1.59 -49.43 20.46
CA GLN A 29 -1.81 -49.84 19.06
C GLN A 29 -0.76 -50.86 18.57
N GLU A 30 0.49 -50.72 19.00
CA GLU A 30 1.58 -51.67 18.72
C GLU A 30 1.49 -52.97 19.55
N GLY A 31 0.52 -53.06 20.46
CA GLY A 31 0.27 -54.25 21.29
C GLY A 31 1.31 -54.47 22.40
N LEU A 32 2.09 -53.43 22.74
CA LEU A 32 3.06 -53.44 23.83
C LEU A 32 2.40 -53.29 25.21
N ILE A 33 1.20 -52.71 25.26
CA ILE A 33 0.37 -52.58 26.47
C ILE A 33 -0.93 -53.35 26.25
N LYS A 34 -1.14 -54.45 26.98
CA LYS A 34 -2.29 -55.36 26.78
C LYS A 34 -3.29 -55.33 27.93
N SER A 35 -2.95 -54.71 29.05
CA SER A 35 -3.82 -54.62 30.23
C SER A 35 -3.73 -53.26 30.93
N ASP A 36 -4.79 -52.88 31.65
CA ASP A 36 -4.83 -51.65 32.45
C ASP A 36 -3.74 -51.59 33.53
N TYR A 37 -3.23 -52.75 33.96
CA TYR A 37 -2.12 -52.84 34.91
C TYR A 37 -0.77 -52.46 34.26
N GLU A 38 -0.52 -52.93 33.04
CA GLU A 38 0.67 -52.56 32.25
C GLU A 38 0.63 -51.09 31.84
N LEU A 39 -0.55 -50.57 31.51
CA LEU A 39 -0.75 -49.14 31.23
C LEU A 39 -0.34 -48.29 32.45
N LYS A 40 -0.76 -48.70 33.65
CA LYS A 40 -0.46 -48.00 34.89
C LYS A 40 1.03 -48.06 35.24
N ALA A 41 1.68 -49.21 35.06
CA ALA A 41 3.10 -49.38 35.30
C ALA A 41 3.95 -48.54 34.32
N GLU A 42 3.55 -48.47 33.05
CA GLU A 42 4.24 -47.67 32.04
C GLU A 42 4.00 -46.16 32.23
N LEU A 43 2.79 -45.76 32.66
CA LEU A 43 2.48 -44.38 33.05
C LEU A 43 3.29 -43.95 34.28
N ASP A 44 3.36 -44.77 35.32
CA ASP A 44 4.18 -44.50 36.52
C ASP A 44 5.68 -44.42 36.18
N ARG A 45 6.16 -45.23 35.23
CA ARG A 45 7.54 -45.18 34.71
C ARG A 45 7.83 -43.89 33.96
N LEU A 46 6.99 -43.51 32.99
CA LEU A 46 7.15 -42.27 32.21
C LEU A 46 7.07 -41.04 33.12
N MET A 47 6.19 -41.08 34.12
CA MET A 47 6.06 -40.04 35.16
C MET A 47 7.29 -39.92 36.06
N ALA A 48 7.92 -41.04 36.44
CA ALA A 48 9.16 -41.01 37.20
C ALA A 48 10.33 -40.42 36.39
N GLN A 49 10.34 -40.62 35.07
CA GLN A 49 11.30 -39.99 34.16
C GLN A 49 11.02 -38.48 33.97
N LEU A 50 9.75 -38.08 33.87
CA LEU A 50 9.33 -36.67 33.76
C LEU A 50 9.54 -35.86 35.05
N ASN A 51 9.36 -36.44 36.24
CA ASN A 51 9.61 -35.72 37.50
C ASN A 51 11.10 -35.48 37.80
N GLN A 52 12.01 -36.16 37.08
CA GLN A 52 13.46 -35.90 37.16
C GLN A 52 13.94 -34.85 36.15
N TYR A 53 13.06 -34.32 35.30
CA TYR A 53 13.42 -33.43 34.20
C TYR A 53 13.76 -32.01 34.68
N LYS A 54 15.00 -31.58 34.45
CA LYS A 54 15.47 -30.18 34.54
C LYS A 54 15.83 -29.60 33.17
N GLY A 55 15.11 -30.01 32.11
CA GLY A 55 15.36 -29.51 30.75
C GLY A 55 16.64 -30.03 30.08
N VAL A 56 17.12 -31.22 30.46
CA VAL A 56 18.25 -31.91 29.80
C VAL A 56 17.72 -33.10 28.98
N PRO A 57 18.37 -33.47 27.85
CA PRO A 57 17.96 -34.61 27.02
C PRO A 57 17.80 -35.91 27.83
N THR A 58 16.75 -36.70 27.56
CA THR A 58 16.61 -38.03 28.19
C THR A 58 17.70 -38.99 27.76
N PHE A 59 18.22 -38.81 26.54
CA PHE A 59 19.19 -39.70 25.96
C PHE A 59 20.45 -39.83 26.82
N LYS A 60 20.75 -41.08 27.18
CA LYS A 60 22.05 -41.46 27.76
C LYS A 60 22.75 -42.41 26.80
N ALA A 61 23.97 -42.06 26.42
CA ALA A 61 24.82 -42.92 25.60
C ALA A 61 25.15 -44.21 26.37
N ARG A 62 24.47 -45.32 26.02
CA ARG A 62 24.72 -46.65 26.58
C ARG A 62 25.61 -47.45 25.62
N HIS A 63 26.89 -47.57 25.95
CA HIS A 63 27.84 -48.33 25.13
C HIS A 63 27.58 -49.84 25.23
N GLN A 64 27.43 -50.50 24.08
CA GLN A 64 27.23 -51.94 23.99
C GLN A 64 28.59 -52.65 24.03
N THR A 65 28.71 -53.73 24.82
CA THR A 65 29.92 -54.59 24.83
C THR A 65 29.53 -56.05 24.64
N GLY A 66 30.22 -56.76 23.74
CA GLY A 66 29.89 -58.16 23.42
C GLY A 66 28.63 -58.30 22.57
N LYS A 67 27.64 -59.09 23.03
CA LYS A 67 26.35 -59.24 22.35
C LYS A 67 25.44 -58.07 22.73
N THR A 68 24.74 -57.49 21.74
CA THR A 68 23.81 -56.37 21.93
C THR A 68 22.77 -56.70 23.00
N ASN A 69 22.68 -55.87 24.03
CA ASN A 69 21.61 -55.93 25.01
C ASN A 69 20.37 -55.24 24.44
N SER A 70 19.38 -56.04 24.04
CA SER A 70 18.14 -55.55 23.42
C SER A 70 17.37 -54.58 24.31
N ALA A 71 17.42 -54.76 25.65
CA ALA A 71 16.73 -53.87 26.58
C ALA A 71 17.36 -52.48 26.62
N ASP A 72 18.70 -52.42 26.64
CA ASP A 72 19.44 -51.15 26.64
C ASP A 72 19.33 -50.45 25.28
N TYR A 73 19.35 -51.21 24.18
CA TYR A 73 19.19 -50.70 22.81
C TYR A 73 17.80 -50.07 22.60
N ASN A 74 16.73 -50.79 22.98
CA ASN A 74 15.37 -50.28 22.88
C ASN A 74 15.16 -49.06 23.78
N SER A 75 15.72 -49.06 25.00
CA SER A 75 15.64 -47.90 25.90
C SER A 75 16.36 -46.68 25.32
N SER A 76 17.49 -46.87 24.63
CA SER A 76 18.20 -45.77 23.97
C SER A 76 17.46 -45.24 22.74
N LEU A 77 16.76 -46.09 21.98
CA LEU A 77 15.92 -45.64 20.85
C LEU A 77 14.66 -44.91 21.33
N ASP A 78 13.99 -45.41 22.38
CA ASP A 78 12.82 -44.76 22.98
C ASP A 78 13.16 -43.35 23.49
N GLU A 79 14.33 -43.19 24.13
CA GLU A 79 14.83 -41.89 24.61
C GLU A 79 15.17 -40.94 23.45
N ILE A 80 15.82 -41.42 22.38
CA ILE A 80 16.09 -40.62 21.16
C ILE A 80 14.78 -40.18 20.51
N ALA A 81 13.81 -41.10 20.36
CA ALA A 81 12.53 -40.79 19.74
C ALA A 81 11.75 -39.75 20.55
N PHE A 82 11.73 -39.89 21.89
CA PHE A 82 11.11 -38.92 22.79
C PHE A 82 11.76 -37.52 22.70
N ASP A 83 13.09 -37.47 22.72
CA ASP A 83 13.84 -36.20 22.63
C ASP A 83 13.62 -35.53 21.26
N LEU A 84 13.70 -36.28 20.15
CA LEU A 84 13.43 -35.76 18.81
C LEU A 84 12.00 -35.26 18.65
N MET A 85 11.02 -36.02 19.13
CA MET A 85 9.61 -35.64 19.05
C MET A 85 9.33 -34.39 19.90
N THR A 86 10.01 -34.24 21.04
CA THR A 86 9.96 -33.02 21.86
C THR A 86 10.57 -31.83 21.12
N LEU A 87 11.73 -32.00 20.48
CA LEU A 87 12.39 -30.97 19.67
C LEU A 87 11.51 -30.52 18.50
N PHE A 88 10.96 -31.45 17.71
CA PHE A 88 10.09 -31.11 16.58
C PHE A 88 8.81 -30.37 17.02
N SER A 89 8.25 -30.72 18.17
CA SER A 89 7.09 -30.01 18.70
C SER A 89 7.43 -28.65 19.29
N ALA A 90 8.60 -28.50 19.91
CA ALA A 90 9.09 -27.19 20.33
C ALA A 90 9.35 -26.31 19.10
N SER A 91 9.90 -26.87 18.02
CA SER A 91 10.04 -26.19 16.72
C SER A 91 8.68 -25.71 16.22
N GLY A 92 7.68 -26.60 16.10
CA GLY A 92 6.35 -26.20 15.63
C GLY A 92 5.66 -25.16 16.52
N GLN A 93 5.91 -25.16 17.84
CA GLN A 93 5.44 -24.10 18.74
C GLN A 93 6.15 -22.77 18.49
N ILE A 94 7.47 -22.80 18.24
CA ILE A 94 8.25 -21.62 17.88
C ILE A 94 7.74 -21.06 16.55
N ASP A 95 7.47 -21.92 15.56
CA ASP A 95 6.94 -21.51 14.24
C ASP A 95 5.57 -20.86 14.37
N GLN A 96 4.69 -21.41 15.22
CA GLN A 96 3.40 -20.77 15.53
C GLN A 96 3.58 -19.41 16.20
N ILE A 97 4.46 -19.31 17.20
CA ILE A 97 4.73 -18.04 17.89
C ILE A 97 5.32 -17.00 16.94
N ILE A 98 6.22 -17.41 16.04
CA ILE A 98 6.78 -16.57 14.99
C ILE A 98 5.67 -16.06 14.07
N THR A 99 4.76 -16.96 13.64
CA THR A 99 3.61 -16.61 12.80
C THR A 99 2.67 -15.63 13.50
N ASP A 100 2.30 -15.89 14.74
CA ASP A 100 1.45 -15.01 15.55
C ASP A 100 2.11 -13.63 15.74
N ASN A 101 3.41 -13.60 16.01
CA ASN A 101 4.17 -12.36 16.14
C ASN A 101 4.25 -11.59 14.81
N HIS A 102 4.38 -12.28 13.67
CA HIS A 102 4.32 -11.64 12.35
C HIS A 102 2.94 -11.05 12.08
N GLN A 103 1.85 -11.75 12.41
CA GLN A 103 0.49 -11.23 12.27
C GLN A 103 0.26 -9.99 13.14
N LEU A 104 0.70 -10.03 14.40
CA LEU A 104 0.60 -8.90 15.32
C LEU A 104 1.45 -7.71 14.85
N SER A 105 2.67 -7.97 14.39
CA SER A 105 3.55 -6.95 13.79
C SER A 105 2.91 -6.33 12.55
N ARG A 106 2.27 -7.13 11.69
CA ARG A 106 1.53 -6.64 10.50
C ARG A 106 0.37 -5.75 10.89
N SER A 107 -0.40 -6.12 11.91
CA SER A 107 -1.50 -5.30 12.44
C SER A 107 -0.99 -3.96 12.98
N MET A 108 0.07 -3.98 13.80
CA MET A 108 0.71 -2.76 14.31
C MET A 108 1.28 -1.89 13.20
N LEU A 109 1.95 -2.49 12.20
CA LEU A 109 2.48 -1.76 11.04
C LEU A 109 1.35 -1.15 10.19
N ALA A 110 0.21 -1.84 10.03
CA ALA A 110 -0.95 -1.30 9.34
C ALA A 110 -1.54 -0.08 10.09
N GLU A 111 -1.63 -0.15 11.42
CA GLU A 111 -2.08 0.97 12.24
C GLU A 111 -1.10 2.16 12.16
N LEU A 112 0.22 1.90 12.26
CA LEU A 112 1.25 2.92 12.11
C LEU A 112 1.21 3.56 10.73
N LYS A 113 1.05 2.78 9.66
CA LYS A 113 0.86 3.30 8.29
C LYS A 113 -0.35 4.22 8.21
N LYS A 114 -1.50 3.80 8.75
CA LYS A 114 -2.70 4.63 8.79
C LYS A 114 -2.45 5.97 9.51
N LYS A 115 -1.75 5.95 10.65
CA LYS A 115 -1.38 7.17 11.38
C LYS A 115 -0.42 8.06 10.59
N VAL A 116 0.58 7.48 9.93
CA VAL A 116 1.52 8.21 9.06
C VAL A 116 0.78 8.86 7.90
N GLN A 117 -0.17 8.17 7.26
CA GLN A 117 -1.00 8.71 6.18
C GLN A 117 -1.91 9.85 6.66
N MET A 118 -2.46 9.73 7.87
CA MET A 118 -3.20 10.84 8.49
C MET A 118 -2.31 12.06 8.74
N LEU A 119 -1.08 11.86 9.20
CA LEU A 119 -0.10 12.94 9.38
C LEU A 119 0.31 13.55 8.04
N ASP A 120 0.53 12.75 7.01
CA ASP A 120 0.85 13.23 5.66
C ASP A 120 -0.28 14.09 5.10
N SER A 121 -1.54 13.66 5.29
CA SER A 121 -2.72 14.44 4.93
C SER A 121 -2.78 15.78 5.67
N GLN A 122 -2.38 15.82 6.95
CA GLN A 122 -2.27 17.06 7.73
C GLN A 122 -1.13 17.95 7.23
N VAL A 123 0.01 17.38 6.87
CA VAL A 123 1.16 18.12 6.33
C VAL A 123 0.79 18.74 4.98
N GLU A 124 0.16 17.99 4.08
CA GLU A 124 -0.32 18.52 2.80
C GLU A 124 -1.38 19.62 3.00
N ARG A 125 -2.30 19.45 3.97
CA ARG A 125 -3.21 20.53 4.37
C ARG A 125 -2.45 21.80 4.79
N TYR A 126 -1.42 21.67 5.61
CA TYR A 126 -0.62 22.83 6.04
C TYR A 126 0.19 23.44 4.89
N LYS A 127 0.76 22.64 3.99
CA LYS A 127 1.44 23.14 2.79
C LYS A 127 0.50 23.95 1.90
N LEU A 128 -0.74 23.47 1.70
CA LEU A 128 -1.76 24.19 0.96
C LEU A 128 -2.08 25.55 1.60
N ILE A 129 -2.19 25.60 2.93
CA ILE A 129 -2.41 26.84 3.69
C ILE A 129 -1.17 27.75 3.68
N MET A 130 0.05 27.20 3.64
CA MET A 130 1.28 28.00 3.59
C MET A 130 1.54 28.65 2.22
N GLN A 131 1.06 28.04 1.13
CA GLN A 131 1.14 28.58 -0.23
C GLN A 131 0.10 29.70 -0.50
N ASN A 132 -0.43 30.33 0.55
CA ASN A 132 -1.52 31.29 0.51
C ASN A 132 -1.13 32.60 -0.22
N THR A 133 -1.18 32.57 -1.56
CA THR A 133 -1.06 33.76 -2.42
C THR A 133 -2.41 34.47 -2.60
N ASP A 134 -3.53 33.75 -2.46
CA ASP A 134 -4.87 34.22 -2.91
C ASP A 134 -5.90 34.36 -1.77
N GLY A 135 -5.48 34.27 -0.50
CA GLY A 135 -6.36 34.40 0.67
C GLY A 135 -7.04 33.10 1.16
N PHE A 136 -6.60 31.92 0.72
CA PHE A 136 -7.09 30.62 1.20
C PHE A 136 -6.42 30.23 2.52
N VAL A 137 -7.22 30.10 3.59
CA VAL A 137 -6.72 29.90 4.97
C VAL A 137 -7.12 28.59 5.61
N GLU A 138 -8.11 27.91 5.04
CA GLU A 138 -8.51 26.59 5.46
C GLU A 138 -8.53 25.65 4.26
N GLY A 139 -8.35 24.36 4.52
CA GLY A 139 -8.42 23.37 3.46
C GLY A 139 -8.61 21.96 3.98
N VAL A 140 -9.04 21.08 3.10
CA VAL A 140 -9.24 19.66 3.37
C VAL A 140 -8.52 18.87 2.29
N HIS A 141 -7.80 17.84 2.69
CA HIS A 141 -7.08 16.95 1.78
C HIS A 141 -7.50 15.49 2.05
N GLU A 142 -7.75 14.73 0.98
CA GLU A 142 -8.12 13.32 1.04
C GLU A 142 -7.36 12.57 -0.05
N GLN A 143 -6.79 11.42 0.31
CA GLN A 143 -5.98 10.56 -0.55
C GLN A 143 -6.58 9.14 -0.69
N PHE A 144 -7.78 8.90 -0.15
CA PHE A 144 -8.51 7.63 -0.16
C PHE A 144 -7.82 6.43 0.50
N GLN A 145 -6.59 6.60 1.01
CA GLN A 145 -5.83 5.59 1.77
C GLN A 145 -6.45 5.32 3.14
N ALA A 146 -6.91 6.38 3.80
CA ALA A 146 -7.68 6.33 5.03
C ALA A 146 -8.98 7.08 4.77
N GLN A 147 -10.04 6.35 4.41
CA GLN A 147 -11.37 6.88 4.07
C GLN A 147 -11.99 7.68 5.22
N GLN A 148 -11.54 8.92 5.42
CA GLN A 148 -11.97 9.78 6.52
C GLN A 148 -13.28 10.44 6.16
N TYR A 149 -13.35 10.96 4.93
CA TYR A 149 -14.45 11.80 4.48
C TYR A 149 -15.40 11.10 3.51
N THR A 150 -15.23 9.81 3.26
CA THR A 150 -16.18 9.05 2.41
C THR A 150 -17.50 8.81 3.15
N GLU A 151 -18.63 9.16 2.51
CA GLU A 151 -19.95 8.85 3.06
C GLU A 151 -20.21 7.33 2.98
N THR A 152 -20.64 6.77 4.10
CA THR A 152 -20.87 5.32 4.25
C THR A 152 -22.27 5.02 4.78
N ASP A 153 -22.97 6.04 5.29
CA ASP A 153 -24.35 5.88 5.73
C ASP A 153 -25.28 5.65 4.53
N SER A 154 -25.97 4.51 4.53
CA SER A 154 -26.86 4.09 3.46
C SER A 154 -28.09 4.99 3.33
N GLU A 155 -28.60 5.54 4.44
CA GLU A 155 -29.76 6.43 4.43
C GLU A 155 -29.40 7.79 3.81
N ALA A 156 -28.28 8.38 4.24
CA ALA A 156 -27.75 9.59 3.62
C ALA A 156 -27.46 9.38 2.11
N LEU A 157 -26.80 8.29 1.74
CA LEU A 157 -26.48 7.99 0.34
C LEU A 157 -27.74 7.78 -0.51
N ALA A 158 -28.81 7.20 0.02
CA ALA A 158 -30.08 7.07 -0.71
C ALA A 158 -30.65 8.43 -1.13
N LEU A 159 -30.43 9.48 -0.34
CA LEU A 159 -30.88 10.84 -0.64
C LEU A 159 -29.90 11.61 -1.54
N LEU A 160 -28.60 11.41 -1.33
CA LEU A 160 -27.54 12.20 -1.95
C LEU A 160 -27.09 11.67 -3.32
N ARG A 161 -27.34 10.39 -3.63
CA ARG A 161 -26.98 9.77 -4.91
C ARG A 161 -27.90 10.16 -6.05
N LYS A 162 -27.76 11.42 -6.45
CA LYS A 162 -28.43 12.01 -7.59
C LYS A 162 -27.41 12.41 -8.64
N ASP A 163 -27.68 12.04 -9.88
CA ASP A 163 -26.90 12.50 -11.01
C ASP A 163 -27.07 14.02 -11.25
N ARG A 164 -26.45 14.56 -12.31
CA ARG A 164 -26.51 16.00 -12.61
C ARG A 164 -27.93 16.53 -12.86
N TYR A 165 -28.88 15.67 -13.21
CA TYR A 165 -30.28 16.03 -13.48
C TYR A 165 -31.22 15.72 -12.33
N GLY A 166 -30.68 15.25 -11.20
CA GLY A 166 -31.48 14.88 -10.04
C GLY A 166 -32.05 13.46 -10.10
N GLN A 167 -31.66 12.65 -11.08
CA GLN A 167 -32.11 11.26 -11.16
C GLN A 167 -31.38 10.43 -10.10
N TYR A 168 -32.16 9.68 -9.31
CA TYR A 168 -31.62 8.77 -8.30
C TYR A 168 -30.83 7.62 -8.96
N LEU A 169 -29.65 7.36 -8.41
CA LEU A 169 -28.82 6.23 -8.80
C LEU A 169 -28.94 5.11 -7.76
N ALA A 170 -29.08 3.88 -8.26
CA ALA A 170 -29.06 2.68 -7.44
C ALA A 170 -27.68 2.45 -6.81
N ASP A 171 -27.65 1.63 -5.76
CA ASP A 171 -26.45 1.36 -4.96
C ASP A 171 -25.25 0.83 -5.76
N LYS A 172 -25.53 0.02 -6.77
CA LYS A 172 -24.53 -0.51 -7.72
C LYS A 172 -23.73 0.52 -8.51
N TYR A 173 -24.10 1.80 -8.45
CA TYR A 173 -23.37 2.90 -9.09
C TYR A 173 -22.53 3.72 -8.09
N GLN A 174 -22.41 3.30 -6.83
CA GLN A 174 -21.51 3.93 -5.88
C GLN A 174 -20.05 3.74 -6.31
N GLY A 175 -19.29 4.83 -6.40
CA GLY A 175 -17.87 4.79 -6.72
C GLY A 175 -17.10 3.89 -5.74
N GLU A 176 -16.20 3.07 -6.27
CA GLU A 176 -15.47 2.07 -5.51
C GLU A 176 -14.09 2.63 -5.15
N ILE A 177 -13.65 2.44 -3.91
CA ILE A 177 -12.30 2.79 -3.49
C ILE A 177 -11.47 1.52 -3.42
N VAL A 178 -10.52 1.37 -4.33
CA VAL A 178 -9.65 0.19 -4.44
C VAL A 178 -8.21 0.61 -4.57
N ALA A 179 -7.32 0.06 -3.74
CA ALA A 179 -5.89 0.39 -3.77
C ALA A 179 -5.65 1.91 -3.82
N ASP A 180 -6.22 2.59 -2.81
CA ASP A 180 -5.98 4.00 -2.51
C ASP A 180 -6.42 4.99 -3.59
N ARG A 181 -7.44 4.62 -4.38
CA ARG A 181 -8.02 5.53 -5.37
C ARG A 181 -9.52 5.32 -5.50
N LEU A 182 -10.24 6.38 -5.84
CA LEU A 182 -11.64 6.32 -6.21
C LEU A 182 -11.77 5.99 -7.70
N GLN A 183 -12.57 4.98 -8.04
CA GLN A 183 -12.82 4.55 -9.41
C GLN A 183 -14.31 4.22 -9.63
N LEU A 184 -14.69 3.89 -10.87
CA LEU A 184 -16.02 3.41 -11.20
C LEU A 184 -16.36 2.14 -10.42
N ALA A 185 -17.64 1.97 -10.12
CA ALA A 185 -18.18 0.75 -9.55
C ALA A 185 -17.96 -0.42 -10.51
N SER A 186 -17.39 -1.52 -10.01
CA SER A 186 -17.32 -2.75 -10.78
C SER A 186 -18.67 -3.48 -10.79
N TYR A 187 -19.07 -4.04 -11.94
CA TYR A 187 -20.25 -4.94 -12.03
C TYR A 187 -19.87 -6.40 -12.23
N GLU A 188 -18.62 -6.64 -12.63
CA GLU A 188 -18.05 -7.95 -12.82
C GLU A 188 -16.57 -7.87 -12.41
N THR A 189 -16.17 -8.71 -11.47
CA THR A 189 -14.78 -8.90 -11.05
C THR A 189 -14.53 -10.40 -11.03
N ILE A 190 -13.69 -10.87 -11.94
CA ILE A 190 -13.35 -12.28 -12.08
C ILE A 190 -11.88 -12.47 -11.71
N ASP A 191 -11.62 -13.29 -10.69
CA ASP A 191 -10.27 -13.79 -10.41
C ASP A 191 -9.89 -14.80 -11.50
N GLN A 192 -8.75 -14.57 -12.15
CA GLN A 192 -8.27 -15.39 -13.26
C GLN A 192 -7.32 -16.51 -12.80
N LEU A 193 -6.90 -16.48 -11.54
CA LEU A 193 -6.05 -17.51 -10.94
C LEU A 193 -6.88 -18.61 -10.29
N LYS A 194 -8.16 -18.35 -9.99
CA LYS A 194 -9.04 -19.25 -9.25
C LYS A 194 -10.44 -19.27 -9.82
N ASN A 195 -11.11 -20.40 -9.67
CA ASN A 195 -12.54 -20.46 -9.95
C ASN A 195 -13.35 -19.88 -8.77
N PRO A 196 -14.67 -19.63 -8.94
CA PRO A 196 -15.54 -19.15 -7.87
C PRO A 196 -15.64 -20.07 -6.64
N TYR A 197 -15.17 -21.32 -6.74
CA TYR A 197 -15.12 -22.29 -5.65
C TYR A 197 -13.75 -22.34 -4.95
N GLY A 198 -12.84 -21.41 -5.26
CA GLY A 198 -11.50 -21.32 -4.67
C GLY A 198 -10.48 -22.31 -5.23
N ARG A 199 -10.80 -23.07 -6.28
CA ARG A 199 -9.86 -23.99 -6.92
C ARG A 199 -8.91 -23.23 -7.82
N LYS A 200 -7.61 -23.45 -7.62
CA LYS A 200 -6.51 -22.94 -8.47
C LYS A 200 -6.68 -23.35 -9.94
N LEU A 201 -6.63 -22.37 -10.83
CA LEU A 201 -6.71 -22.49 -12.29
C LEU A 201 -5.37 -22.21 -12.99
N ALA A 202 -4.50 -21.43 -12.35
CA ALA A 202 -3.20 -21.04 -12.88
C ALA A 202 -2.07 -21.87 -12.27
N ASP A 203 -0.94 -21.94 -12.96
CA ASP A 203 0.31 -22.55 -12.48
C ASP A 203 1.38 -21.47 -12.31
N ILE A 204 2.16 -21.53 -11.23
CA ILE A 204 3.19 -20.53 -10.90
C ILE A 204 4.54 -21.21 -10.72
N ARG A 205 5.59 -20.64 -11.32
CA ARG A 205 6.95 -21.19 -11.24
C ARG A 205 7.98 -20.08 -11.16
N VAL A 206 9.03 -20.31 -10.39
CA VAL A 206 10.23 -19.46 -10.40
C VAL A 206 11.13 -19.93 -11.55
N VAL A 207 11.38 -19.05 -12.52
CA VAL A 207 12.16 -19.37 -13.73
C VAL A 207 13.63 -19.05 -13.51
N ASN A 208 13.91 -17.82 -13.09
CA ASN A 208 15.27 -17.32 -12.86
C ASN A 208 15.35 -16.71 -11.45
N ARG A 209 16.49 -16.88 -10.81
CA ARG A 209 16.80 -16.30 -9.50
C ARG A 209 18.28 -16.06 -9.42
N THR A 210 18.71 -15.13 -8.58
CA THR A 210 20.14 -14.96 -8.32
C THR A 210 20.52 -15.29 -6.89
N GLY A 211 21.62 -16.04 -6.74
CA GLY A 211 22.23 -16.41 -5.46
C GLY A 211 21.86 -17.82 -5.00
N ASP A 212 22.55 -18.29 -3.95
CA ASP A 212 22.32 -19.61 -3.37
C ASP A 212 21.11 -19.56 -2.42
N MET A 213 20.14 -20.44 -2.67
CA MET A 213 18.87 -20.46 -1.97
C MET A 213 18.85 -21.49 -0.84
N ALA A 214 18.32 -21.08 0.31
CA ALA A 214 17.78 -21.99 1.30
C ALA A 214 16.29 -22.20 1.03
N THR A 215 15.92 -23.32 0.39
CA THR A 215 14.51 -23.67 0.15
C THR A 215 13.87 -24.18 1.43
N ASN A 216 12.69 -23.68 1.79
CA ASN A 216 11.81 -24.33 2.76
C ASN A 216 10.72 -25.12 2.01
N PRO A 217 10.71 -26.47 2.08
CA PRO A 217 9.67 -27.29 1.46
C PRO A 217 8.25 -27.02 1.98
N GLU A 218 8.11 -26.43 3.17
CA GLU A 218 6.81 -26.15 3.79
C GLU A 218 6.11 -24.91 3.21
N HIS A 219 6.84 -24.04 2.48
CA HIS A 219 6.32 -22.78 1.92
C HIS A 219 6.58 -22.67 0.41
N PRO A 220 6.01 -23.57 -0.42
CA PRO A 220 6.23 -23.57 -1.86
C PRO A 220 5.63 -22.34 -2.55
N VAL A 221 6.14 -22.03 -3.75
CA VAL A 221 5.67 -20.92 -4.60
C VAL A 221 4.17 -20.99 -4.92
N ASP A 222 3.58 -22.19 -4.88
CA ASP A 222 2.15 -22.39 -5.12
C ASP A 222 1.26 -21.65 -4.12
N TYR A 223 1.74 -21.41 -2.91
CA TYR A 223 1.02 -20.65 -1.88
C TYR A 223 0.89 -19.17 -2.23
N ALA A 224 1.77 -18.63 -3.08
CA ALA A 224 1.62 -17.25 -3.54
C ALA A 224 0.32 -17.00 -4.34
N ILE A 225 -0.35 -18.03 -4.84
CA ILE A 225 -1.60 -17.89 -5.62
C ILE A 225 -2.75 -18.74 -5.08
N ASP A 226 -2.66 -19.25 -3.85
CA ASP A 226 -3.76 -19.98 -3.21
C ASP A 226 -4.80 -19.01 -2.59
N GLY A 227 -4.38 -17.78 -2.26
CA GLY A 227 -5.12 -16.72 -1.56
C GLY A 227 -5.75 -17.13 -0.25
N SER A 228 -5.11 -18.04 0.45
CA SER A 228 -5.16 -18.03 1.90
C SER A 228 -4.25 -16.91 2.42
N LEU A 229 -4.64 -16.30 3.53
CA LEU A 229 -3.82 -15.31 4.24
C LEU A 229 -2.89 -15.97 5.27
N GLU A 230 -3.05 -17.28 5.50
CA GLU A 230 -2.29 -18.06 6.48
C GLU A 230 -1.12 -18.82 5.84
N SER A 231 -1.18 -19.06 4.53
CA SER A 231 -0.07 -19.60 3.75
C SER A 231 0.69 -18.48 3.06
N TYR A 232 1.95 -18.75 2.75
CA TYR A 232 2.82 -17.81 2.06
C TYR A 232 3.93 -18.57 1.33
N TRP A 233 4.48 -17.93 0.32
CA TRP A 233 5.73 -18.31 -0.30
C TRP A 233 6.84 -17.40 0.19
N ALA A 234 7.99 -17.98 0.54
CA ALA A 234 9.19 -17.23 0.90
C ALA A 234 10.45 -17.95 0.42
N GLU A 235 11.42 -17.19 -0.05
CA GLU A 235 12.77 -17.68 -0.36
C GLU A 235 13.80 -16.82 0.37
N VAL A 236 14.81 -17.51 0.91
CA VAL A 236 15.99 -16.87 1.49
C VAL A 236 17.15 -17.08 0.55
N VAL A 237 17.71 -15.98 0.05
CA VAL A 237 18.94 -15.97 -0.74
C VAL A 237 20.09 -15.54 0.14
N LEU A 238 21.12 -16.37 0.23
CA LEU A 238 22.33 -16.10 1.00
C LEU A 238 23.47 -15.69 0.06
N SER A 239 24.20 -14.64 0.45
CA SER A 239 25.39 -14.18 -0.28
C SER A 239 26.50 -13.76 0.68
N ASP A 240 27.75 -13.86 0.23
CA ASP A 240 28.92 -13.36 0.97
C ASP A 240 29.08 -11.83 0.83
N GLU A 241 28.73 -11.30 -0.34
CA GLU A 241 28.84 -9.89 -0.69
C GLU A 241 27.50 -9.34 -1.23
N PRO A 242 27.27 -8.02 -1.19
CA PRO A 242 26.08 -7.44 -1.76
C PRO A 242 25.94 -7.82 -3.24
N ILE A 243 24.77 -8.34 -3.58
CA ILE A 243 24.49 -8.83 -4.92
C ILE A 243 24.35 -7.63 -5.87
N THR A 244 25.09 -7.64 -6.99
CA THR A 244 25.00 -6.62 -8.05
C THR A 244 24.87 -7.28 -9.42
N HIS A 245 24.00 -6.76 -10.29
CA HIS A 245 23.56 -7.39 -11.54
C HIS A 245 23.39 -6.43 -12.69
N ASP A 246 23.79 -6.85 -13.89
CA ASP A 246 23.31 -6.20 -15.10
C ASP A 246 21.94 -6.75 -15.49
N ILE A 247 20.88 -5.95 -15.34
CA ILE A 247 19.50 -6.34 -15.71
C ILE A 247 19.40 -6.70 -17.20
N SER A 248 20.27 -6.14 -18.04
CA SER A 248 20.32 -6.43 -19.48
C SER A 248 20.62 -7.90 -19.80
N ASP A 249 21.26 -8.63 -18.88
CA ASP A 249 21.53 -10.07 -19.02
C ASP A 249 20.29 -10.94 -18.74
N ILE A 250 19.28 -10.40 -18.04
CA ILE A 250 18.08 -11.14 -17.60
C ILE A 250 16.89 -10.83 -18.51
N TRP A 251 16.63 -9.56 -18.84
CA TRP A 251 15.59 -9.13 -19.79
C TRP A 251 16.15 -8.10 -20.78
N THR A 252 16.04 -8.40 -22.07
CA THR A 252 16.69 -7.66 -23.17
C THR A 252 15.98 -6.38 -23.65
N HIS A 253 15.07 -5.79 -22.87
CA HIS A 253 14.29 -4.63 -23.35
C HIS A 253 14.61 -3.35 -22.56
N ASP A 254 15.15 -2.34 -23.23
CA ASP A 254 15.14 -0.90 -22.90
C ASP A 254 15.43 -0.43 -21.45
N TYR A 255 16.14 -1.21 -20.61
CA TYR A 255 16.54 -0.78 -19.27
C TYR A 255 17.91 -0.08 -19.29
N THR A 256 17.96 1.18 -19.72
CA THR A 256 19.16 2.02 -19.59
C THR A 256 19.20 2.69 -18.21
N ASP A 257 20.32 2.59 -17.48
CA ASP A 257 20.58 3.29 -16.20
C ASP A 257 19.70 2.91 -14.99
N TYR A 258 19.13 1.70 -14.96
CA TYR A 258 18.36 1.23 -13.80
C TYR A 258 19.25 0.61 -12.70
N PRO A 259 18.95 0.77 -11.39
CA PRO A 259 19.80 0.27 -10.31
C PRO A 259 20.04 -1.23 -10.39
N LYS A 260 21.29 -1.63 -10.16
CA LYS A 260 21.80 -2.99 -10.37
C LYS A 260 21.90 -3.82 -9.10
N ASP A 261 21.59 -3.23 -7.95
CA ASP A 261 21.86 -3.83 -6.64
C ASP A 261 20.64 -4.60 -6.10
N GLY A 262 20.89 -5.77 -5.50
CA GLY A 262 19.90 -6.59 -4.82
C GLY A 262 19.64 -7.96 -5.46
N ALA A 263 19.00 -8.85 -4.69
CA ALA A 263 18.55 -10.15 -5.17
C ALA A 263 17.39 -9.98 -6.16
N MET A 264 17.51 -10.60 -7.35
CA MET A 264 16.47 -10.57 -8.38
C MET A 264 15.83 -11.95 -8.54
N THR A 265 14.54 -11.95 -8.86
CA THR A 265 13.79 -13.19 -9.10
C THR A 265 12.74 -12.96 -10.17
N GLU A 266 12.58 -13.98 -10.99
CA GLU A 266 11.63 -14.02 -12.09
C GLU A 266 10.60 -15.12 -11.87
N ILE A 267 9.33 -14.73 -11.90
CA ILE A 267 8.19 -15.61 -11.73
C ILE A 267 7.40 -15.67 -13.03
N GLU A 268 7.03 -16.88 -13.45
CA GLU A 268 6.14 -17.12 -14.57
C GLU A 268 4.81 -17.67 -14.05
N ILE A 269 3.70 -17.05 -14.45
CA ILE A 269 2.33 -17.47 -14.11
C ILE A 269 1.64 -17.86 -15.41
N LYS A 270 1.31 -19.14 -15.56
CA LYS A 270 0.56 -19.68 -16.70
C LYS A 270 -0.92 -19.77 -16.36
N LEU A 271 -1.75 -19.16 -17.17
CA LEU A 271 -3.21 -19.21 -17.05
C LEU A 271 -3.75 -20.43 -17.80
N SER A 272 -4.97 -20.85 -17.44
CA SER A 272 -5.62 -22.02 -18.06
C SER A 272 -5.97 -21.84 -19.54
N GLY A 273 -5.95 -20.60 -20.04
CA GLY A 273 -6.25 -20.25 -21.43
C GLY A 273 -6.07 -18.75 -21.68
N LEU A 274 -6.53 -18.28 -22.84
CA LEU A 274 -6.55 -16.85 -23.16
C LEU A 274 -7.64 -16.17 -22.33
N THR A 275 -7.23 -15.21 -21.51
CA THR A 275 -8.07 -14.61 -20.48
C THR A 275 -7.85 -13.11 -20.41
N THR A 276 -8.94 -12.36 -20.28
CA THR A 276 -8.91 -10.91 -20.15
C THR A 276 -8.55 -10.48 -18.72
N VAL A 277 -7.50 -9.67 -18.59
CA VAL A 277 -7.02 -9.13 -17.31
C VAL A 277 -6.92 -7.61 -17.37
N SER A 278 -7.13 -6.96 -16.23
CA SER A 278 -7.09 -5.49 -16.12
C SER A 278 -6.44 -4.98 -14.84
N GLU A 279 -6.28 -5.84 -13.83
CA GLU A 279 -5.67 -5.49 -12.55
C GLU A 279 -4.83 -6.67 -12.03
N ILE A 280 -3.65 -6.34 -11.50
CA ILE A 280 -2.76 -7.27 -10.79
C ILE A 280 -2.39 -6.67 -9.44
N GLN A 281 -2.45 -7.49 -8.38
CA GLN A 281 -2.07 -7.09 -7.04
C GLN A 281 -1.07 -8.09 -6.46
N PHE A 282 -0.09 -7.56 -5.74
CA PHE A 282 0.95 -8.32 -5.06
C PHE A 282 0.91 -7.96 -3.57
N ASP A 283 0.84 -8.95 -2.70
CA ASP A 283 0.95 -8.80 -1.24
C ASP A 283 2.27 -9.41 -0.76
N PRO A 284 3.35 -8.60 -0.64
CA PRO A 284 4.70 -9.10 -0.35
C PRO A 284 4.82 -9.74 1.05
N TYR A 285 5.55 -10.85 1.11
CA TYR A 285 6.11 -11.42 2.33
C TYR A 285 7.58 -10.99 2.44
N CYS A 286 7.84 -9.83 3.03
CA CYS A 286 9.19 -9.32 3.21
C CYS A 286 9.30 -8.37 4.40
N ALA A 287 10.48 -8.28 5.00
CA ALA A 287 10.78 -7.31 6.06
C ALA A 287 11.14 -5.92 5.50
N TYR A 288 11.67 -5.89 4.28
CA TYR A 288 12.13 -4.68 3.59
C TYR A 288 11.41 -4.53 2.26
N PRO A 289 11.30 -3.29 1.70
CA PRO A 289 10.53 -3.05 0.49
C PRO A 289 10.96 -3.96 -0.67
N LEU A 290 9.99 -4.68 -1.22
CA LEU A 290 10.14 -5.46 -2.44
C LEU A 290 9.71 -4.58 -3.62
N GLU A 291 10.50 -4.57 -4.68
CA GLU A 291 10.18 -3.84 -5.91
C GLU A 291 9.65 -4.77 -6.99
N ILE A 292 8.49 -4.43 -7.56
CA ILE A 292 8.02 -5.03 -8.81
C ILE A 292 8.60 -4.20 -9.96
N VAL A 293 9.67 -4.71 -10.57
CA VAL A 293 10.44 -4.00 -11.59
C VAL A 293 9.63 -3.90 -12.87
N ALA A 294 9.13 -5.04 -13.35
CA ALA A 294 8.36 -5.08 -14.58
C ALA A 294 7.49 -6.34 -14.71
N VAL A 295 6.42 -6.21 -15.50
CA VAL A 295 5.45 -7.29 -15.74
C VAL A 295 5.05 -7.29 -17.21
N HIS A 296 5.26 -8.44 -17.85
CA HIS A 296 4.93 -8.67 -19.26
C HIS A 296 3.86 -9.75 -19.39
N GLY A 297 2.79 -9.44 -20.13
CA GLY A 297 1.73 -10.39 -20.47
C GLY A 297 1.87 -10.88 -21.91
N TYR A 298 1.64 -12.16 -22.16
CA TYR A 298 1.75 -12.78 -23.48
C TYR A 298 0.44 -13.43 -23.89
N GLU A 299 0.02 -13.26 -25.15
CA GLU A 299 -1.18 -13.90 -25.71
C GLU A 299 -1.04 -15.43 -25.83
N SER A 300 0.19 -15.91 -26.08
CA SER A 300 0.52 -17.34 -26.16
C SER A 300 1.51 -17.74 -25.08
N ALA A 301 1.31 -18.93 -24.50
CA ALA A 301 2.22 -19.54 -23.55
C ALA A 301 3.62 -19.83 -24.16
N ASP A 302 3.68 -20.00 -25.49
CA ASP A 302 4.93 -20.27 -26.22
C ASP A 302 5.70 -18.99 -26.57
N LYS A 303 5.21 -17.80 -26.16
CA LYS A 303 5.85 -16.48 -26.39
C LYS A 303 5.90 -16.04 -27.87
N ASP A 304 5.27 -16.78 -28.77
CA ASP A 304 5.25 -16.50 -30.22
C ASP A 304 4.22 -15.42 -30.64
N ALA A 305 3.33 -15.02 -29.74
CA ALA A 305 2.25 -14.08 -30.00
C ALA A 305 2.58 -12.67 -29.46
N LYS A 306 1.61 -11.75 -29.54
CA LYS A 306 1.79 -10.37 -29.09
C LYS A 306 2.12 -10.32 -27.59
N MET A 307 3.11 -9.51 -27.25
CA MET A 307 3.51 -9.19 -25.88
C MET A 307 2.95 -7.83 -25.49
N TYR A 308 2.40 -7.74 -24.28
CA TYR A 308 1.95 -6.51 -23.64
C TYR A 308 2.91 -6.14 -22.52
N ALA A 309 3.55 -4.98 -22.62
CA ALA A 309 4.32 -4.39 -21.53
C ALA A 309 3.35 -3.72 -20.54
N LEU A 310 2.99 -4.43 -19.47
CA LEU A 310 1.98 -3.96 -18.52
C LEU A 310 2.55 -2.99 -17.50
N ILE A 311 3.77 -3.29 -17.04
CA ILE A 311 4.53 -2.52 -16.06
C ILE A 311 5.99 -2.50 -16.49
N THR A 312 6.58 -1.31 -16.57
CA THR A 312 8.01 -1.11 -16.82
C THR A 312 8.49 0.12 -16.04
N PRO A 313 9.77 0.22 -15.63
CA PRO A 313 10.29 1.38 -14.91
C PRO A 313 10.00 2.72 -15.62
N ASP A 314 10.18 2.73 -16.94
CA ASP A 314 10.04 3.91 -17.78
C ASP A 314 8.72 3.96 -18.57
N HIS A 315 7.68 3.30 -18.07
CA HIS A 315 6.38 3.28 -18.73
C HIS A 315 5.83 4.71 -18.95
N ASP A 316 5.26 4.98 -20.14
CA ASP A 316 4.69 6.29 -20.51
C ASP A 316 3.69 6.79 -19.44
N ASN A 317 2.81 5.88 -19.02
CA ASN A 317 1.89 6.11 -17.90
C ASN A 317 2.61 5.97 -16.53
N PRO A 318 2.70 7.04 -15.72
CA PRO A 318 3.32 6.99 -14.39
C PRO A 318 2.71 5.97 -13.45
N SER A 319 1.41 5.68 -13.58
CA SER A 319 0.71 4.70 -12.73
C SER A 319 1.10 3.25 -13.00
N GLN A 320 1.72 2.98 -14.15
CA GLN A 320 2.20 1.67 -14.60
C GLN A 320 3.74 1.56 -14.50
N ARG A 321 4.39 2.50 -13.79
CA ARG A 321 5.83 2.43 -13.50
C ARG A 321 6.14 1.49 -12.33
N SER A 322 7.39 1.08 -12.19
CA SER A 322 7.82 0.20 -11.08
C SER A 322 7.44 0.79 -9.72
N LYS A 323 7.04 -0.07 -8.78
CA LYS A 323 6.68 0.33 -7.42
C LYS A 323 7.39 -0.56 -6.41
N LYS A 324 7.81 0.06 -5.31
CA LYS A 324 8.41 -0.61 -4.15
C LYS A 324 7.53 -0.46 -2.93
N SER A 325 7.27 -1.54 -2.21
CA SER A 325 6.48 -1.51 -0.98
C SER A 325 6.76 -2.74 -0.12
N VAL A 326 6.45 -2.62 1.17
CA VAL A 326 6.33 -3.75 2.12
C VAL A 326 4.86 -4.19 2.26
N GLY A 327 3.91 -3.40 1.74
CA GLY A 327 2.49 -3.73 1.74
C GLY A 327 1.97 -3.99 0.34
N LEU A 328 0.64 -4.11 0.22
CA LEU A 328 -0.05 -4.36 -1.05
C LEU A 328 0.42 -3.41 -2.16
N ILE A 329 0.81 -3.97 -3.30
CA ILE A 329 1.17 -3.26 -4.52
C ILE A 329 0.10 -3.59 -5.57
N SER A 330 -0.62 -2.59 -6.06
CA SER A 330 -1.63 -2.78 -7.11
C SER A 330 -1.32 -1.97 -8.36
N PHE A 331 -1.52 -2.61 -9.50
CA PHE A 331 -1.40 -2.04 -10.83
C PHE A 331 -2.67 -2.29 -11.63
N GLN A 332 -3.08 -1.27 -12.38
CA GLN A 332 -4.28 -1.29 -13.19
C GLN A 332 -3.98 -0.75 -14.57
N PHE A 333 -4.41 -1.50 -15.58
CA PHE A 333 -4.14 -1.24 -16.98
C PHE A 333 -5.40 -1.58 -17.83
N PRO A 334 -5.48 -1.08 -19.08
CA PRO A 334 -6.55 -1.47 -20.00
C PRO A 334 -6.65 -2.99 -20.15
N SER A 335 -7.83 -3.53 -20.46
CA SER A 335 -7.98 -4.97 -20.65
C SER A 335 -7.03 -5.48 -21.70
N VAL A 336 -6.27 -6.51 -21.33
CA VAL A 336 -5.44 -7.26 -22.25
C VAL A 336 -5.82 -8.73 -22.15
N ASP A 337 -5.85 -9.40 -23.29
CA ASP A 337 -6.07 -10.82 -23.36
C ASP A 337 -4.71 -11.51 -23.31
N ILE A 338 -4.47 -12.33 -22.28
CA ILE A 338 -3.20 -13.01 -22.07
C ILE A 338 -3.42 -14.44 -21.61
N SER A 339 -2.45 -15.31 -21.89
CA SER A 339 -2.40 -16.68 -21.37
C SER A 339 -1.25 -16.90 -20.38
N MET A 340 -0.31 -15.97 -20.30
CA MET A 340 0.85 -16.08 -19.42
C MET A 340 1.36 -14.70 -18.99
N LEU A 341 1.85 -14.61 -17.75
CA LEU A 341 2.59 -13.46 -17.23
C LEU A 341 4.01 -13.84 -16.85
N ARG A 342 4.93 -12.91 -17.05
CA ARG A 342 6.25 -12.93 -16.43
C ARG A 342 6.40 -11.69 -15.55
N VAL A 343 6.82 -11.90 -14.31
CA VAL A 343 7.00 -10.87 -13.29
C VAL A 343 8.47 -10.86 -12.89
N LEU A 344 9.11 -9.70 -13.01
CA LEU A 344 10.46 -9.46 -12.52
C LEU A 344 10.38 -8.64 -11.23
N MET A 345 11.00 -9.14 -10.17
CA MET A 345 11.03 -8.47 -8.88
C MET A 345 12.44 -8.41 -8.30
N ARG A 346 12.67 -7.42 -7.43
CA ARG A 346 13.98 -7.15 -6.82
C ARG A 346 13.86 -6.81 -5.33
N GLN A 347 14.74 -7.41 -4.54
CA GLN A 347 14.94 -7.11 -3.13
C GLN A 347 16.31 -6.44 -2.94
N GLU A 348 16.31 -5.12 -2.74
CA GLU A 348 17.54 -4.31 -2.62
C GLU A 348 18.22 -4.50 -1.25
N ASN A 349 17.44 -4.47 -0.18
CA ASN A 349 17.94 -4.50 1.19
C ASN A 349 18.15 -5.94 1.69
N TYR A 350 19.21 -6.15 2.46
CA TYR A 350 19.59 -7.42 3.07
C TYR A 350 19.85 -7.28 4.58
N VAL A 351 19.80 -8.41 5.29
CA VAL A 351 20.18 -8.53 6.71
C VAL A 351 21.50 -9.28 6.81
N LYS A 352 22.40 -8.81 7.66
CA LYS A 352 23.62 -9.55 7.99
C LYS A 352 23.34 -10.53 9.11
N GLU A 353 23.35 -11.83 8.80
CA GLU A 353 23.12 -12.90 9.76
C GLU A 353 24.44 -13.60 10.09
N ASN A 354 24.54 -14.12 11.32
CA ASN A 354 25.70 -14.86 11.80
C ASN A 354 25.30 -16.32 12.00
N TYR A 355 25.88 -17.19 11.20
CA TYR A 355 25.70 -18.63 11.28
C TYR A 355 26.89 -19.24 12.02
N ILE A 356 26.62 -20.28 12.80
CA ILE A 356 27.66 -21.09 13.43
C ILE A 356 27.81 -22.34 12.55
N VAL A 357 28.91 -22.40 11.80
CA VAL A 357 29.22 -23.54 10.92
C VAL A 357 30.41 -24.30 11.47
N SER A 358 30.47 -25.61 11.20
CA SER A 358 31.63 -26.39 11.57
C SER A 358 32.85 -25.93 10.76
N ILE A 359 34.03 -25.87 11.39
CA ILE A 359 35.26 -25.51 10.69
C ILE A 359 35.52 -26.46 9.51
N ASP A 360 35.04 -27.70 9.54
CA ASP A 360 35.20 -28.64 8.44
C ASP A 360 34.35 -28.29 7.21
N GLU A 361 33.14 -27.76 7.40
CA GLU A 361 32.29 -27.26 6.30
C GLU A 361 32.81 -25.92 5.75
N ALA A 362 33.24 -25.01 6.63
CA ALA A 362 33.86 -23.74 6.21
C ALA A 362 35.15 -23.97 5.40
N ASN A 363 35.98 -24.93 5.83
CA ASN A 363 37.19 -25.32 5.10
C ASN A 363 36.88 -25.99 3.75
N GLN A 364 35.77 -26.71 3.61
CA GLN A 364 35.36 -27.28 2.31
C GLN A 364 34.99 -26.18 1.31
N ALA A 365 34.24 -25.15 1.74
CA ALA A 365 33.89 -24.02 0.89
C ALA A 365 35.13 -23.18 0.47
N GLU A 366 36.02 -22.89 1.42
CA GLU A 366 37.28 -22.17 1.16
C GLU A 366 38.21 -22.99 0.23
N LEU A 367 38.18 -24.31 0.34
CA LEU A 367 38.92 -25.23 -0.51
C LEU A 367 38.43 -25.21 -1.95
N TRP A 368 37.11 -25.17 -2.17
CA TRP A 368 36.54 -25.01 -3.52
C TRP A 368 36.87 -23.65 -4.12
N GLN A 369 36.78 -22.56 -3.36
CA GLN A 369 37.21 -21.23 -3.82
C GLN A 369 38.70 -21.18 -4.18
N LYS A 370 39.58 -21.82 -3.40
CA LYS A 370 41.02 -21.88 -3.72
C LYS A 370 41.32 -22.71 -4.97
N ILE A 371 40.59 -23.80 -5.20
CA ILE A 371 40.70 -24.62 -6.42
C ILE A 371 40.24 -23.83 -7.66
N VAL A 372 39.26 -22.94 -7.51
CA VAL A 372 38.77 -22.07 -8.58
C VAL A 372 39.72 -20.89 -8.84
N ASN A 373 40.33 -20.31 -7.81
CA ASN A 373 41.11 -19.07 -7.88
C ASN A 373 42.64 -19.23 -8.12
N ASP A 374 43.19 -20.44 -8.14
CA ASP A 374 44.63 -20.64 -8.35
C ASP A 374 45.04 -20.49 -9.84
N ASN A 375 45.48 -19.28 -10.18
CA ASN A 375 45.89 -18.86 -11.52
C ASN A 375 47.08 -19.65 -12.11
N GLN A 376 47.88 -20.38 -11.31
CA GLN A 376 48.96 -21.21 -11.86
C GLN A 376 48.47 -22.55 -12.43
N LEU A 377 47.31 -23.05 -11.98
CA LEU A 377 46.71 -24.31 -12.46
C LEU A 377 45.85 -24.12 -13.72
N LEU A 378 45.56 -22.87 -14.11
CA LEU A 378 44.85 -22.48 -15.35
C LEU A 378 45.66 -22.71 -16.64
N THR A 379 46.94 -23.08 -16.56
CA THR A 379 47.84 -23.24 -17.73
C THR A 379 48.10 -24.69 -18.15
N LEU A 380 47.54 -25.70 -17.48
CA LEU A 380 47.86 -27.12 -17.72
C LEU A 380 46.81 -27.94 -18.49
N GLY A 381 45.78 -27.31 -19.07
CA GLY A 381 44.83 -27.98 -19.96
C GLY A 381 44.57 -27.16 -21.22
N THR A 382 44.74 -27.75 -22.39
CA THR A 382 44.60 -27.11 -23.72
C THR A 382 43.18 -26.64 -24.07
N ASP A 383 42.21 -26.74 -23.16
CA ASP A 383 40.86 -26.20 -23.32
C ASP A 383 40.56 -25.25 -22.15
N ALA A 384 41.17 -24.07 -22.16
CA ALA A 384 40.75 -22.98 -21.31
C ALA A 384 39.38 -22.50 -21.79
N ILE A 385 38.31 -23.04 -21.20
CA ILE A 385 36.95 -22.49 -21.36
C ILE A 385 37.00 -21.09 -20.75
N ALA A 386 36.76 -20.07 -21.57
CA ALA A 386 36.69 -18.70 -21.11
C ALA A 386 35.59 -18.59 -20.04
N ASP A 387 35.87 -17.83 -18.97
CA ASP A 387 34.95 -17.53 -17.88
C ASP A 387 33.87 -16.52 -18.34
N LYS A 388 33.17 -16.87 -19.41
CA LYS A 388 32.10 -16.10 -20.04
C LYS A 388 31.09 -17.06 -20.64
N VAL A 389 29.82 -16.81 -20.33
CA VAL A 389 28.67 -17.52 -20.90
C VAL A 389 28.70 -17.37 -22.43
N SER A 390 28.56 -18.49 -23.16
CA SER A 390 28.44 -18.43 -24.61
C SER A 390 27.07 -17.85 -24.98
N PRO A 391 26.92 -17.05 -26.06
CA PRO A 391 25.62 -16.55 -26.46
C PRO A 391 24.59 -17.68 -26.65
N GLY A 392 23.52 -17.68 -25.86
CA GLY A 392 22.46 -18.70 -25.88
C GLY A 392 22.68 -19.91 -24.96
N GLU A 393 23.78 -19.98 -24.21
CA GLU A 393 24.01 -20.94 -23.13
C GLU A 393 23.34 -20.41 -21.85
N SER A 394 22.51 -21.22 -21.19
CA SER A 394 21.92 -20.78 -19.91
C SER A 394 23.00 -20.72 -18.82
N ILE A 395 22.85 -19.82 -17.85
CA ILE A 395 23.77 -19.73 -16.70
C ILE A 395 23.82 -21.08 -15.97
N ALA A 396 22.71 -21.81 -15.89
CA ALA A 396 22.67 -23.17 -15.34
C ALA A 396 23.48 -24.20 -16.16
N GLU A 397 23.52 -24.08 -17.49
CA GLU A 397 24.37 -24.93 -18.34
C GLU A 397 25.85 -24.55 -18.19
N PHE A 398 26.15 -23.26 -18.08
CA PHE A 398 27.48 -22.73 -17.81
C PHE A 398 28.00 -23.18 -16.42
N ASP A 399 27.17 -23.09 -15.38
CA ASP A 399 27.49 -23.54 -14.02
C ASP A 399 27.65 -25.05 -13.95
N LYS A 400 26.78 -25.82 -14.61
CA LYS A 400 26.89 -27.28 -14.70
C LYS A 400 28.14 -27.72 -15.46
N LYS A 401 28.56 -26.96 -16.47
CA LYS A 401 29.82 -27.15 -17.19
C LYS A 401 31.02 -26.81 -16.29
N ASN A 402 30.93 -25.75 -15.50
CA ASN A 402 31.91 -25.42 -14.46
C ASN A 402 32.00 -26.52 -13.38
N GLU A 403 30.89 -27.07 -12.89
CA GLU A 403 30.86 -28.21 -11.96
C GLU A 403 31.54 -29.46 -12.56
N LEU A 404 31.22 -29.81 -13.81
CA LEU A 404 31.84 -30.92 -14.54
C LEU A 404 33.36 -30.74 -14.71
N THR A 405 33.81 -29.51 -14.96
CA THR A 405 35.25 -29.20 -15.05
C THR A 405 35.94 -29.23 -13.69
N GLY A 406 35.27 -28.81 -12.62
CA GLY A 406 35.73 -28.96 -11.23
C GLY A 406 35.96 -30.42 -10.85
N TRP A 407 35.12 -31.33 -11.33
CA TRP A 407 35.23 -32.77 -11.06
C TRP A 407 36.46 -33.43 -11.73
N ASN A 408 36.78 -33.05 -12.97
CA ASN A 408 37.99 -33.51 -13.66
C ASN A 408 39.28 -32.97 -13.01
N ARG A 409 39.24 -31.75 -12.48
CA ARG A 409 40.35 -31.14 -11.71
C ARG A 409 40.55 -31.84 -10.36
N TYR A 410 39.46 -32.14 -9.66
CA TYR A 410 39.45 -32.95 -8.44
C TYR A 410 40.06 -34.35 -8.64
N LEU A 411 39.65 -35.05 -9.71
CA LEU A 411 40.19 -36.35 -10.09
C LEU A 411 41.71 -36.32 -10.35
N SER A 412 42.23 -35.20 -10.85
CA SER A 412 43.66 -35.02 -11.12
C SER A 412 44.47 -34.77 -9.83
N ALA A 413 43.93 -34.00 -8.89
CA ALA A 413 44.54 -33.81 -7.57
C ALA A 413 44.60 -35.11 -6.74
N LEU A 414 43.56 -35.94 -6.84
CA LEU A 414 43.50 -37.25 -6.17
C LEU A 414 44.61 -38.21 -6.69
N LYS A 415 44.88 -38.21 -8.00
CA LYS A 415 45.98 -38.98 -8.60
C LYS A 415 47.35 -38.51 -8.10
N ASN A 416 47.55 -37.20 -7.99
CA ASN A 416 48.81 -36.62 -7.53
C ASN A 416 49.10 -36.97 -6.06
N TRP A 417 48.09 -36.97 -5.19
CA TRP A 417 48.23 -37.44 -3.80
C TRP A 417 48.57 -38.93 -3.72
N ALA A 418 47.88 -39.77 -4.50
CA ALA A 418 48.17 -41.20 -4.52
C ALA A 418 49.62 -41.48 -4.95
N ALA A 419 50.16 -40.69 -5.88
CA ALA A 419 51.55 -40.77 -6.32
C ALA A 419 52.57 -40.38 -5.22
N THR A 420 52.28 -39.35 -4.40
CA THR A 420 53.14 -38.94 -3.27
C THR A 420 53.04 -39.86 -2.07
N ALA A 421 51.92 -40.57 -1.88
CA ALA A 421 51.72 -41.56 -0.82
C ALA A 421 52.44 -42.91 -1.05
N GLY A 422 53.21 -43.05 -2.14
CA GLY A 422 54.12 -44.18 -2.35
C GLY A 422 53.49 -45.46 -2.91
N ASN A 423 52.20 -45.45 -3.25
CA ASN A 423 51.58 -46.51 -4.05
C ASN A 423 51.42 -46.00 -5.48
N ALA A 424 52.17 -46.57 -6.42
CA ALA A 424 52.03 -46.29 -7.84
C ALA A 424 50.64 -46.74 -8.32
N ALA A 425 49.62 -45.90 -8.09
CA ALA A 425 48.27 -46.10 -8.58
C ALA A 425 48.25 -45.80 -10.08
N ASN A 426 48.32 -46.85 -10.89
CA ASN A 426 48.29 -46.72 -12.36
C ASN A 426 46.90 -46.32 -12.90
N SER A 427 45.87 -46.20 -12.05
CA SER A 427 44.52 -45.76 -12.43
C SER A 427 43.81 -44.96 -11.33
N VAL A 428 42.77 -44.19 -11.72
CA VAL A 428 41.84 -43.48 -10.80
C VAL A 428 41.21 -44.45 -9.79
N VAL A 429 40.92 -45.67 -10.24
CA VAL A 429 40.25 -46.70 -9.44
C VAL A 429 41.18 -47.21 -8.33
N ASP A 430 42.49 -47.27 -8.58
CA ASP A 430 43.47 -47.69 -7.57
C ASP A 430 43.70 -46.61 -6.51
N ALA A 431 43.69 -45.33 -6.91
CA ALA A 431 43.72 -44.20 -6.00
C ALA A 431 42.48 -44.14 -5.09
N ALA A 432 41.30 -44.39 -5.66
CA ALA A 432 40.04 -44.47 -4.90
C ALA A 432 40.01 -45.67 -3.94
N LYS A 433 40.55 -46.83 -4.33
CA LYS A 433 40.69 -48.01 -3.45
C LYS A 433 41.63 -47.76 -2.28
N ALA A 434 42.78 -47.12 -2.52
CA ALA A 434 43.71 -46.76 -1.45
C ALA A 434 43.10 -45.76 -0.44
N ALA A 435 42.33 -44.77 -0.93
CA ALA A 435 41.58 -43.86 -0.07
C ALA A 435 40.49 -44.59 0.75
N MET A 436 39.76 -45.52 0.13
CA MET A 436 38.74 -46.34 0.80
C MET A 436 39.33 -47.30 1.85
N ASP A 437 40.51 -47.88 1.63
CA ASP A 437 41.16 -48.77 2.61
C ASP A 437 41.61 -48.02 3.88
N VAL A 438 42.03 -46.76 3.77
CA VAL A 438 42.35 -45.92 4.94
C VAL A 438 41.10 -45.62 5.76
N VAL A 439 39.97 -45.32 5.11
CA VAL A 439 38.66 -45.12 5.77
C VAL A 439 38.19 -46.41 6.47
N ARG A 440 38.42 -47.58 5.85
CA ARG A 440 38.03 -48.89 6.39
C ARG A 440 38.79 -49.30 7.67
N THR A 441 39.99 -48.78 7.88
CA THR A 441 40.80 -49.06 9.09
C THR A 441 40.41 -48.25 10.33
N GLY A 442 39.30 -47.50 10.29
CA GLY A 442 38.75 -46.79 11.45
C GLY A 442 39.47 -45.51 11.82
N ASN A 443 40.38 -45.04 10.96
CA ASN A 443 40.97 -43.72 11.08
C ASN A 443 40.02 -42.72 10.37
N TYR A 444 39.18 -42.00 11.14
CA TYR A 444 38.23 -40.99 10.63
C TYR A 444 38.89 -39.77 9.96
N LYS A 445 40.19 -39.86 9.72
CA LYS A 445 40.95 -39.00 8.82
C LYS A 445 40.42 -39.24 7.40
N ASN A 446 39.58 -38.36 6.87
CA ASN A 446 39.31 -38.35 5.42
C ASN A 446 40.69 -38.17 4.73
N PRO A 447 41.26 -39.21 4.09
CA PRO A 447 42.65 -39.19 3.61
C PRO A 447 42.87 -38.07 2.60
N MET A 448 41.78 -37.71 1.92
CA MET A 448 41.62 -36.61 0.98
C MET A 448 41.76 -35.22 1.61
N GLN A 449 41.22 -34.99 2.81
CA GLN A 449 41.40 -33.70 3.50
C GLN A 449 42.84 -33.53 4.00
N LEU A 450 43.51 -34.62 4.39
CA LEU A 450 44.92 -34.59 4.78
C LEU A 450 45.85 -34.39 3.59
N ALA A 451 45.54 -35.01 2.45
CA ALA A 451 46.21 -34.81 1.17
C ALA A 451 46.24 -33.34 0.77
N LEU A 452 45.08 -32.69 0.82
CA LEU A 452 44.89 -31.32 0.38
C LEU A 452 45.43 -30.31 1.40
N ARG A 453 45.37 -30.59 2.71
CA ARG A 453 46.02 -29.78 3.76
C ARG A 453 47.55 -29.85 3.74
N SER A 454 48.16 -30.86 3.11
CA SER A 454 49.62 -30.94 2.95
C SER A 454 50.17 -30.03 1.84
N ILE A 455 49.28 -29.47 1.00
CA ILE A 455 49.61 -28.48 -0.02
C ILE A 455 49.50 -27.10 0.64
N SER A 456 50.59 -26.63 1.24
CA SER A 456 50.68 -25.23 1.66
C SER A 456 50.87 -24.32 0.44
N ALA A 457 50.52 -23.03 0.55
CA ALA A 457 50.75 -22.00 -0.48
C ALA A 457 52.23 -21.85 -0.93
N THR A 458 53.16 -22.58 -0.29
CA THR A 458 54.59 -22.60 -0.59
C THR A 458 55.13 -24.00 -0.94
N GLY A 459 54.27 -25.02 -1.06
CA GLY A 459 54.65 -26.36 -1.52
C GLY A 459 55.44 -27.21 -0.51
N GLN A 460 55.44 -26.89 0.78
CA GLN A 460 56.06 -27.70 1.83
C GLN A 460 55.02 -28.35 2.76
N PRO A 461 55.18 -29.64 3.13
CA PRO A 461 54.22 -30.35 3.98
C PRO A 461 54.35 -29.91 5.45
N GLN A 462 53.23 -29.50 6.05
CA GLN A 462 53.15 -29.10 7.46
C GLN A 462 52.52 -30.21 8.30
N GLN A 463 53.08 -30.50 9.49
CA GLN A 463 52.53 -31.50 10.41
C GLN A 463 51.21 -31.02 11.04
N ILE A 464 50.18 -31.88 11.00
CA ILE A 464 48.85 -31.60 11.53
C ILE A 464 48.76 -32.15 12.97
N PRO A 465 48.40 -31.35 13.99
CA PRO A 465 48.22 -31.83 15.37
C PRO A 465 47.08 -32.84 15.50
N ASP A 466 47.26 -33.86 16.34
CA ASP A 466 46.39 -35.05 16.47
C ASP A 466 45.04 -34.84 17.19
N ASN A 467 44.58 -33.60 17.41
CA ASN A 467 43.34 -33.35 18.15
C ASN A 467 42.41 -32.37 17.40
N LEU A 468 41.44 -32.92 16.67
CA LEU A 468 40.32 -32.17 16.07
C LEU A 468 39.15 -32.20 17.06
N SER A 469 39.08 -31.22 17.96
CA SER A 469 37.79 -30.85 18.52
C SER A 469 36.95 -30.22 17.39
N GLN A 470 35.65 -30.53 17.32
CA GLN A 470 34.70 -29.79 16.48
C GLN A 470 34.79 -28.31 16.88
N GLN A 471 35.58 -27.56 16.13
CA GLN A 471 35.66 -26.13 16.29
C GLN A 471 34.56 -25.53 15.42
N TRP A 472 33.81 -24.62 16.01
CA TRP A 472 32.72 -23.91 15.37
C TRP A 472 33.20 -22.50 15.07
N THR A 473 33.02 -22.06 13.82
CA THR A 473 33.35 -20.70 13.40
C THR A 473 32.06 -19.96 13.09
N ALA A 474 31.97 -18.72 13.59
CA ALA A 474 30.92 -17.81 13.16
C ALA A 474 31.23 -17.33 11.75
N VAL A 475 30.36 -17.66 10.79
CA VAL A 475 30.39 -17.14 9.43
C VAL A 475 29.22 -16.18 9.28
N SER A 476 29.51 -15.00 8.76
CA SER A 476 28.46 -14.01 8.51
C SER A 476 28.09 -14.02 7.04
N LYS A 477 26.80 -14.11 6.75
CA LYS A 477 26.24 -14.04 5.39
C LYS A 477 25.21 -12.91 5.32
N LEU A 478 25.04 -12.37 4.13
CA LEU A 478 23.96 -11.46 3.80
C LEU A 478 22.74 -12.29 3.38
N SER A 479 21.61 -12.01 4.00
CA SER A 479 20.34 -12.70 3.81
C SER A 479 19.33 -11.76 3.16
N TYR A 480 18.84 -12.16 1.99
CA TYR A 480 17.73 -11.52 1.29
C TYR A 480 16.50 -12.41 1.44
N LEU A 481 15.44 -11.88 2.06
CA LEU A 481 14.15 -12.55 2.21
C LEU A 481 13.12 -11.87 1.33
N TYR A 482 12.61 -12.60 0.34
CA TYR A 482 11.50 -12.15 -0.50
C TYR A 482 10.45 -13.26 -0.65
N GLY A 483 9.22 -12.85 -0.95
CA GLY A 483 8.10 -13.77 -1.04
C GLY A 483 6.78 -13.04 -1.22
N PHE A 484 5.69 -13.80 -1.27
CA PHE A 484 4.33 -13.27 -1.33
C PHE A 484 3.40 -14.07 -0.43
N TYR A 485 2.51 -13.36 0.26
CA TYR A 485 1.32 -13.96 0.86
C TYR A 485 0.32 -14.31 -0.25
N ASN A 486 0.08 -13.37 -1.17
CA ASN A 486 -0.88 -13.56 -2.25
C ASN A 486 -0.54 -12.69 -3.46
N ILE A 487 -0.76 -13.24 -4.64
CA ILE A 487 -0.78 -12.55 -5.92
C ILE A 487 -2.20 -12.74 -6.47
N SER A 488 -2.85 -11.64 -6.82
CA SER A 488 -4.19 -11.67 -7.44
C SER A 488 -4.12 -11.09 -8.85
N LEU A 489 -4.84 -11.72 -9.76
CA LEU A 489 -4.96 -11.27 -11.15
C LEU A 489 -6.44 -11.27 -11.50
N THR A 490 -6.98 -10.10 -11.80
CA THR A 490 -8.41 -9.92 -11.99
C THR A 490 -8.74 -9.28 -13.33
N GLY A 491 -9.81 -9.79 -13.95
CA GLY A 491 -10.50 -9.13 -15.06
C GLY A 491 -11.70 -8.37 -14.50
N ARG A 492 -11.65 -7.04 -14.57
CA ARG A 492 -12.69 -6.17 -14.02
C ARG A 492 -13.43 -5.46 -15.13
N LYS A 493 -14.75 -5.38 -14.99
CA LYS A 493 -15.60 -4.53 -15.82
C LYS A 493 -16.35 -3.55 -14.96
N PHE A 494 -16.38 -2.30 -15.43
CA PHE A 494 -16.89 -1.16 -14.71
C PHE A 494 -18.22 -0.67 -15.30
N GLN A 495 -19.08 -0.17 -14.41
CA GLN A 495 -20.27 0.56 -14.79
C GLN A 495 -19.90 1.76 -15.67
N GLN A 496 -20.81 2.19 -16.55
CA GLN A 496 -20.54 3.35 -17.40
C GLN A 496 -20.46 4.67 -16.62
N ARG A 497 -21.10 4.74 -15.44
CA ARG A 497 -21.09 5.90 -14.55
C ARG A 497 -21.04 5.47 -13.09
N SER A 498 -20.44 6.28 -12.25
CA SER A 498 -20.51 6.09 -10.79
C SER A 498 -20.52 7.43 -10.06
N ILE A 499 -21.02 7.41 -8.84
CA ILE A 499 -21.16 8.59 -8.00
C ILE A 499 -20.44 8.37 -6.67
N TYR A 500 -19.69 9.39 -6.26
CA TYR A 500 -19.07 9.49 -4.96
C TYR A 500 -19.60 10.74 -4.26
N VAL A 501 -19.88 10.63 -2.97
CA VAL A 501 -20.31 11.74 -2.12
C VAL A 501 -19.51 11.68 -0.82
N SER A 502 -18.99 12.81 -0.37
CA SER A 502 -18.31 12.92 0.91
C SER A 502 -19.28 13.10 2.07
N LYS A 503 -18.83 12.74 3.28
CA LYS A 503 -19.34 13.27 4.54
C LYS A 503 -19.20 14.81 4.56
N PRO A 504 -19.92 15.51 5.45
CA PRO A 504 -19.64 16.92 5.70
C PRO A 504 -18.15 17.10 6.02
N LEU A 505 -17.48 17.93 5.24
CA LEU A 505 -16.06 18.20 5.39
C LEU A 505 -15.84 19.10 6.61
N PRO A 506 -14.80 18.87 7.43
CA PRO A 506 -14.59 19.58 8.70
C PRO A 506 -13.97 20.97 8.44
N ILE A 507 -14.78 21.88 7.92
CA ILE A 507 -14.39 23.27 7.68
C ILE A 507 -15.00 24.12 8.79
N ASN A 508 -14.15 24.83 9.53
CA ASN A 508 -14.54 25.52 10.77
C ASN A 508 -14.85 27.01 10.54
N GLY A 509 -14.40 27.59 9.42
CA GLY A 509 -14.58 29.00 9.10
C GLY A 509 -15.89 29.35 8.40
N ASN A 510 -16.28 30.62 8.48
CA ASN A 510 -17.38 31.18 7.71
C ASN A 510 -16.98 31.29 6.24
N MET A 511 -17.23 30.28 5.43
CA MET A 511 -16.68 30.21 4.07
C MET A 511 -17.33 31.22 3.12
N LYS A 512 -16.51 31.82 2.25
CA LYS A 512 -16.89 32.73 1.17
C LYS A 512 -16.67 32.11 -0.20
N MET A 513 -15.50 31.53 -0.43
CA MET A 513 -15.11 30.93 -1.71
C MET A 513 -14.45 29.57 -1.51
N LEU A 514 -14.67 28.67 -2.46
CA LEU A 514 -14.14 27.31 -2.48
C LEU A 514 -13.43 27.04 -3.80
N SER A 515 -12.21 26.51 -3.74
CA SER A 515 -11.43 26.06 -4.90
C SER A 515 -11.03 24.61 -4.72
N LEU A 516 -11.13 23.81 -5.78
CA LEU A 516 -10.80 22.39 -5.77
C LEU A 516 -9.48 22.15 -6.53
N MET A 517 -8.66 21.22 -6.06
CA MET A 517 -7.53 20.64 -6.81
C MET A 517 -7.62 19.13 -6.71
N THR A 518 -7.20 18.42 -7.76
CA THR A 518 -7.35 16.97 -7.82
C THR A 518 -6.16 16.32 -8.52
N ASP A 519 -5.82 15.11 -8.08
CA ASP A 519 -4.89 14.23 -8.81
C ASP A 519 -5.70 13.09 -9.45
N GLU A 520 -5.70 13.04 -10.78
CA GLU A 520 -6.61 12.21 -11.56
C GLU A 520 -5.90 11.50 -12.70
N LYS A 521 -6.37 10.29 -13.00
CA LYS A 521 -6.02 9.52 -14.19
C LYS A 521 -7.22 9.41 -15.11
N HIS A 522 -7.01 9.78 -16.36
CA HIS A 522 -7.93 9.55 -17.47
C HIS A 522 -7.29 8.62 -18.50
N HIS A 523 -8.14 8.01 -19.32
CA HIS A 523 -7.72 7.14 -20.42
C HIS A 523 -8.01 7.79 -21.77
N ASN A 524 -7.00 7.75 -22.63
CA ASN A 524 -7.09 8.16 -24.02
C ASN A 524 -7.00 6.93 -24.93
N VAL A 525 -7.75 6.95 -26.03
CA VAL A 525 -7.72 5.92 -27.08
C VAL A 525 -7.23 6.57 -28.36
N THR A 526 -6.23 5.96 -28.99
CA THR A 526 -5.77 6.38 -30.30
C THR A 526 -6.75 5.89 -31.37
N MET A 527 -7.27 6.83 -32.15
CA MET A 527 -8.16 6.57 -33.27
C MET A 527 -7.37 6.25 -34.55
N ASP A 528 -8.04 5.69 -35.56
CA ASP A 528 -7.43 5.31 -36.85
C ASP A 528 -6.74 6.47 -37.58
N ASN A 529 -7.15 7.71 -37.31
CA ASN A 529 -6.56 8.92 -37.86
C ASN A 529 -5.31 9.41 -37.09
N GLY A 530 -4.89 8.69 -36.05
CA GLY A 530 -3.76 9.05 -35.17
C GLY A 530 -4.12 10.01 -34.03
N ASP A 531 -5.35 10.52 -33.95
CA ASP A 531 -5.77 11.38 -32.84
C ASP A 531 -6.00 10.55 -31.57
N ALA A 532 -5.52 11.04 -30.43
CA ALA A 532 -5.87 10.50 -29.13
C ALA A 532 -7.15 11.15 -28.60
N VAL A 533 -8.16 10.34 -28.28
CA VAL A 533 -9.46 10.79 -27.75
C VAL A 533 -9.61 10.35 -26.31
N ARG A 534 -9.93 11.28 -25.41
CA ARG A 534 -10.27 10.95 -24.03
C ARG A 534 -11.62 10.24 -23.96
N ILE A 535 -11.65 9.05 -23.35
CA ILE A 535 -12.85 8.21 -23.23
C ILE A 535 -13.45 8.17 -21.82
N THR A 536 -12.88 8.92 -20.88
CA THR A 536 -13.28 8.97 -19.47
C THR A 536 -13.37 10.41 -18.98
N ASP A 537 -14.34 10.71 -18.13
CA ASP A 537 -14.58 12.04 -17.57
C ASP A 537 -14.88 11.96 -16.06
N ILE A 538 -14.56 13.03 -15.34
CA ILE A 538 -14.86 13.17 -13.91
C ILE A 538 -15.46 14.57 -13.68
N GLU A 539 -16.71 14.58 -13.20
CA GLU A 539 -17.44 15.82 -12.90
C GLU A 539 -17.45 16.07 -11.38
N TYR A 540 -17.08 17.27 -10.95
CA TYR A 540 -17.09 17.68 -9.54
C TYR A 540 -18.20 18.68 -9.25
N TYR A 541 -18.80 18.53 -8.07
CA TYR A 541 -19.86 19.36 -7.55
C TYR A 541 -19.66 19.60 -6.06
N ILE A 542 -19.93 20.82 -5.62
CA ILE A 542 -19.89 21.22 -4.21
C ILE A 542 -21.29 21.64 -3.77
N ALA A 543 -21.66 21.24 -2.56
CA ALA A 543 -22.82 21.78 -1.86
C ALA A 543 -22.39 22.28 -0.49
N TYR A 544 -23.06 23.33 -0.01
CA TYR A 544 -22.84 23.96 1.30
C TYR A 544 -24.08 23.89 2.20
N LYS A 545 -25.05 23.02 1.86
CA LYS A 545 -26.28 22.78 2.63
C LYS A 545 -26.25 21.37 3.21
N LYS A 546 -26.73 21.21 4.45
CA LYS A 546 -26.82 19.91 5.15
C LYS A 546 -27.51 18.82 4.34
N ASN A 547 -28.64 19.18 3.73
CA ASN A 547 -29.44 18.31 2.86
C ASN A 547 -29.60 18.99 1.49
N PRO A 548 -28.60 18.89 0.60
CA PRO A 548 -28.63 19.60 -0.66
C PRO A 548 -29.67 18.98 -1.61
N ASP A 549 -30.55 19.83 -2.12
CA ASP A 549 -31.39 19.51 -3.26
C ASP A 549 -30.56 19.57 -4.55
N VAL A 550 -31.19 19.32 -5.71
CA VAL A 550 -30.47 19.27 -6.99
C VAL A 550 -29.84 20.63 -7.34
N GLY A 551 -30.53 21.73 -7.02
CA GLY A 551 -30.05 23.10 -7.29
C GLY A 551 -28.94 23.60 -6.35
N ALA A 552 -28.81 23.00 -5.16
CA ALA A 552 -27.74 23.31 -4.22
C ALA A 552 -26.35 22.80 -4.65
N TRP A 553 -26.28 21.82 -5.55
CA TRP A 553 -25.02 21.32 -6.08
C TRP A 553 -24.47 22.25 -7.16
N LYS A 554 -23.44 23.02 -6.83
CA LYS A 554 -22.74 23.90 -7.77
C LYS A 554 -21.59 23.14 -8.44
N PRO A 555 -21.49 23.14 -9.79
CA PRO A 555 -20.35 22.51 -10.45
C PRO A 555 -19.06 23.28 -10.16
N ILE A 556 -17.94 22.57 -10.07
CA ILE A 556 -16.61 23.17 -9.92
C ILE A 556 -15.60 22.43 -10.81
N LEU A 557 -14.68 23.15 -11.44
CA LEU A 557 -13.55 22.59 -12.16
C LEU A 557 -12.29 22.67 -11.28
N PRO A 558 -11.48 21.60 -11.17
CA PRO A 558 -10.22 21.66 -10.45
C PRO A 558 -9.29 22.75 -11.01
N ALA A 559 -8.72 23.58 -10.14
CA ALA A 559 -7.88 24.72 -10.50
C ALA A 559 -6.56 24.34 -11.20
N ASN A 560 -6.15 23.07 -11.12
CA ASN A 560 -5.00 22.53 -11.82
C ASN A 560 -5.34 21.97 -13.22
N LYS A 561 -6.52 22.29 -13.76
CA LYS A 561 -6.95 21.92 -15.11
C LYS A 561 -7.33 23.18 -15.90
N ASP A 562 -6.82 23.32 -17.12
CA ASP A 562 -7.11 24.48 -17.97
C ASP A 562 -8.35 24.31 -18.87
N TYR A 563 -8.75 23.05 -19.11
CA TYR A 563 -9.82 22.69 -20.05
C TYR A 563 -10.74 21.64 -19.44
N VAL A 564 -12.01 21.70 -19.86
CA VAL A 564 -12.93 20.57 -19.75
C VAL A 564 -12.71 19.70 -20.97
N GLU A 565 -12.32 18.44 -20.76
CA GLU A 565 -11.99 17.51 -21.84
C GLU A 565 -12.88 16.26 -21.75
N GLY A 566 -13.52 15.92 -22.85
CA GLY A 566 -14.34 14.73 -22.97
C GLY A 566 -15.68 14.81 -22.25
N GLU A 567 -16.21 16.00 -21.94
CA GLU A 567 -17.51 16.13 -21.27
C GLU A 567 -18.62 15.52 -22.14
N LEU A 568 -19.43 14.63 -21.56
CA LEU A 568 -20.55 14.02 -22.25
C LEU A 568 -21.72 15.00 -22.35
N LEU A 569 -22.13 15.31 -23.58
CA LEU A 569 -23.27 16.16 -23.84
C LEU A 569 -24.57 15.41 -23.60
N PHE A 570 -25.33 15.90 -22.63
CA PHE A 570 -26.64 15.39 -22.28
C PHE A 570 -27.71 16.41 -22.66
N GLY A 571 -28.74 15.94 -23.37
CA GLY A 571 -29.85 16.79 -23.78
C GLY A 571 -30.56 17.37 -22.55
N SER A 572 -30.74 18.69 -22.51
CA SER A 572 -31.53 19.34 -21.47
C SER A 572 -32.82 19.90 -22.10
N SER A 573 -33.96 19.53 -21.54
CA SER A 573 -35.23 20.21 -21.85
C SER A 573 -35.29 21.49 -21.02
N VAL A 574 -34.65 22.57 -21.48
CA VAL A 574 -34.74 23.88 -20.81
C VAL A 574 -35.59 24.82 -21.65
N THR A 575 -36.46 25.55 -20.95
CA THR A 575 -37.49 26.49 -21.41
C THR A 575 -36.96 27.80 -22.00
N GLU A 576 -35.65 28.04 -21.95
CA GLU A 576 -35.03 29.25 -22.48
C GLU A 576 -34.88 29.18 -24.00
N SER A 577 -35.48 30.14 -24.70
CA SER A 577 -35.50 30.19 -26.16
C SER A 577 -34.27 30.94 -26.68
N TYR A 578 -33.39 30.24 -27.40
CA TYR A 578 -32.25 30.80 -28.13
C TYR A 578 -32.61 30.94 -29.61
N PRO A 579 -32.92 32.14 -30.12
CA PRO A 579 -33.32 32.35 -31.52
C PRO A 579 -32.26 31.90 -32.53
N GLU A 580 -30.99 32.02 -32.19
CA GLU A 580 -29.85 31.59 -33.02
C GLU A 580 -29.73 30.06 -33.12
N MET A 581 -30.42 29.32 -32.25
CA MET A 581 -30.39 27.86 -32.20
C MET A 581 -31.68 27.21 -32.74
N LEU A 582 -32.53 27.97 -33.45
CA LEU A 582 -33.73 27.43 -34.08
C LEU A 582 -33.38 26.32 -35.08
N GLY A 583 -34.02 25.15 -34.94
CA GLY A 583 -33.77 23.99 -35.80
C GLY A 583 -32.56 23.13 -35.42
N THR A 584 -31.99 23.34 -34.22
CA THR A 584 -30.89 22.52 -33.67
C THR A 584 -31.35 21.67 -32.49
N ILE A 585 -30.64 20.58 -32.22
CA ILE A 585 -30.74 19.79 -30.98
C ILE A 585 -29.79 20.42 -29.96
N GLN A 586 -30.35 20.93 -28.87
CA GLN A 586 -29.62 21.77 -27.92
C GLN A 586 -29.11 20.96 -26.72
N PHE A 587 -27.89 21.31 -26.31
CA PHE A 587 -27.16 20.77 -25.17
C PHE A 587 -26.65 21.93 -24.32
N SER A 588 -26.49 21.70 -23.01
CA SER A 588 -25.92 22.69 -22.10
C SER A 588 -24.50 22.30 -21.74
N PHE A 589 -23.59 23.28 -21.70
CA PHE A 589 -22.29 23.10 -21.07
C PHE A 589 -22.43 23.09 -19.53
N ARG A 590 -21.51 22.43 -18.83
CA ARG A 590 -21.42 22.52 -17.36
C ARG A 590 -21.04 23.93 -16.91
N PHE A 591 -20.12 24.54 -17.65
CA PHE A 591 -19.64 25.90 -17.40
C PHE A 591 -19.80 26.74 -18.67
N PRO A 592 -20.08 28.04 -18.56
CA PRO A 592 -20.00 28.94 -19.69
C PRO A 592 -18.59 28.89 -20.32
N ILE A 593 -18.51 28.91 -21.65
CA ILE A 593 -17.23 28.91 -22.36
C ILE A 593 -16.64 30.32 -22.43
N ILE A 594 -15.32 30.43 -22.49
CA ILE A 594 -14.64 31.72 -22.69
C ILE A 594 -14.75 32.22 -24.14
N SER A 595 -14.68 31.29 -25.10
CA SER A 595 -14.72 31.58 -26.54
C SER A 595 -15.15 30.34 -27.32
N ALA A 596 -15.93 30.58 -28.37
CA ALA A 596 -16.43 29.57 -29.28
C ALA A 596 -15.31 28.85 -30.06
N ASP A 597 -14.13 29.45 -30.16
CA ASP A 597 -12.96 28.87 -30.85
C ASP A 597 -12.25 27.79 -30.02
N THR A 598 -12.52 27.75 -28.71
CA THR A 598 -11.94 26.74 -27.81
C THR A 598 -12.73 25.43 -27.83
N VAL A 599 -13.88 25.39 -28.52
CA VAL A 599 -14.84 24.29 -28.44
C VAL A 599 -14.64 23.29 -29.57
N VAL A 600 -14.31 22.06 -29.19
CA VAL A 600 -14.21 20.91 -30.11
C VAL A 600 -15.30 19.92 -29.77
N LEU A 601 -16.33 19.85 -30.62
CA LEU A 601 -17.36 18.82 -30.54
C LEU A 601 -16.85 17.54 -31.19
N ARG A 602 -17.06 16.39 -30.56
CA ARG A 602 -16.73 15.07 -31.11
C ARG A 602 -17.98 14.20 -31.16
N ARG A 603 -18.12 13.42 -32.23
CA ARG A 603 -19.15 12.39 -32.41
C ARG A 603 -18.46 11.04 -32.50
N ASP A 604 -18.72 10.17 -31.54
CA ASP A 604 -18.06 8.87 -31.39
C ASP A 604 -16.51 9.03 -31.42
N GLY A 605 -16.05 10.12 -30.81
CA GLY A 605 -14.63 10.53 -30.71
C GLY A 605 -14.06 11.27 -31.94
N ILE A 606 -14.76 11.29 -33.07
CA ILE A 606 -14.32 11.99 -34.28
C ILE A 606 -14.72 13.48 -34.19
N PRO A 607 -13.80 14.44 -34.41
CA PRO A 607 -14.13 15.86 -34.44
C PRO A 607 -15.23 16.20 -35.46
N VAL A 608 -16.26 16.89 -35.00
CA VAL A 608 -17.35 17.39 -35.82
C VAL A 608 -16.95 18.76 -36.38
N PRO A 609 -17.10 19.01 -37.69
CA PRO A 609 -16.78 20.31 -38.27
C PRO A 609 -17.63 21.45 -37.70
N ARG A 610 -17.03 22.63 -37.51
CA ARG A 610 -17.69 23.81 -36.93
C ARG A 610 -18.99 24.22 -37.64
N ALA A 611 -19.11 23.98 -38.93
CA ALA A 611 -20.31 24.26 -39.73
C ALA A 611 -21.54 23.39 -39.37
N GLN A 612 -21.36 22.33 -38.57
CA GLN A 612 -22.43 21.37 -38.22
C GLN A 612 -23.04 21.64 -36.83
N TYR A 613 -22.49 22.59 -36.06
CA TYR A 613 -23.01 22.96 -34.74
C TYR A 613 -22.89 24.46 -34.49
N VAL A 614 -23.82 25.00 -33.70
CA VAL A 614 -23.91 26.41 -33.30
C VAL A 614 -23.65 26.49 -31.79
N ILE A 615 -23.04 27.59 -31.35
CA ILE A 615 -22.83 27.88 -29.92
C ILE A 615 -23.60 29.15 -29.60
N SER A 616 -24.20 29.22 -28.41
CA SER A 616 -25.02 30.36 -28.00
C SER A 616 -24.15 31.57 -27.75
N THR A 617 -24.72 32.77 -27.89
CA THR A 617 -23.97 34.02 -27.69
C THR A 617 -23.49 34.20 -26.25
N ASP A 618 -24.20 33.62 -25.28
CA ASP A 618 -23.83 33.60 -23.85
C ASP A 618 -22.83 32.49 -23.49
N GLY A 619 -22.43 31.66 -24.45
CA GLY A 619 -21.49 30.57 -24.25
C GLY A 619 -21.98 29.41 -23.37
N LYS A 620 -23.29 29.34 -23.06
CA LYS A 620 -23.85 28.31 -22.16
C LYS A 620 -24.36 27.07 -22.87
N LYS A 621 -24.61 27.14 -24.18
CA LYS A 621 -25.23 26.06 -24.95
C LYS A 621 -24.51 25.75 -26.25
N LEU A 622 -24.71 24.51 -26.70
CA LEU A 622 -24.30 24.00 -27.99
C LEU A 622 -25.51 23.38 -28.69
N GLY A 623 -25.77 23.79 -29.93
CA GLY A 623 -26.82 23.26 -30.78
C GLY A 623 -26.25 22.47 -31.94
N ILE A 624 -26.55 21.18 -32.07
CA ILE A 624 -26.19 20.39 -33.25
C ILE A 624 -27.29 20.55 -34.29
N ILE A 625 -26.95 20.91 -35.53
CA ILE A 625 -27.96 21.08 -36.58
C ILE A 625 -28.66 19.72 -36.81
N SER A 626 -30.00 19.74 -36.82
CA SER A 626 -30.81 18.51 -36.77
C SER A 626 -30.46 17.47 -37.84
N GLN A 627 -30.02 17.89 -39.03
CA GLN A 627 -29.64 16.98 -40.12
C GLN A 627 -28.33 16.21 -39.87
N TYR A 628 -27.47 16.69 -38.98
CA TYR A 628 -26.19 16.04 -38.62
C TYR A 628 -26.28 15.29 -37.29
N TYR A 629 -27.37 15.48 -36.54
CA TYR A 629 -27.61 14.80 -35.29
C TYR A 629 -28.04 13.34 -35.51
N SER A 630 -27.44 12.46 -34.72
CA SER A 630 -27.76 11.05 -34.62
C SER A 630 -27.98 10.69 -33.16
N ALA A 631 -29.15 10.17 -32.81
CA ALA A 631 -29.48 9.76 -31.45
C ALA A 631 -28.73 8.50 -30.97
N SER A 632 -28.12 7.74 -31.89
CA SER A 632 -27.32 6.56 -31.55
C SER A 632 -25.84 6.87 -31.29
N SER A 633 -25.40 8.10 -31.59
CA SER A 633 -24.01 8.51 -31.41
C SER A 633 -23.79 9.12 -30.03
N ILE A 634 -22.56 9.00 -29.54
CA ILE A 634 -22.11 9.64 -28.31
C ILE A 634 -21.46 10.97 -28.68
N TYR A 635 -21.94 12.07 -28.09
CA TYR A 635 -21.36 13.39 -28.28
C TYR A 635 -20.56 13.82 -27.06
N THR A 636 -19.27 14.08 -27.24
CA THR A 636 -18.41 14.66 -26.22
C THR A 636 -17.90 16.02 -26.65
N VAL A 637 -17.53 16.87 -25.70
CA VAL A 637 -17.02 18.20 -26.01
C VAL A 637 -15.80 18.53 -25.17
N ASP A 638 -14.83 19.17 -25.81
CA ASP A 638 -13.65 19.77 -25.20
C ASP A 638 -13.79 21.29 -25.27
N TYR A 639 -13.58 22.03 -24.18
CA TYR A 639 -13.68 23.51 -24.17
C TYR A 639 -12.93 24.16 -23.00
N LYS A 640 -12.60 25.45 -23.15
CA LYS A 640 -12.06 26.27 -22.07
C LYS A 640 -13.20 27.03 -21.37
N PRO A 641 -13.43 26.82 -20.07
CA PRO A 641 -14.47 27.54 -19.35
C PRO A 641 -14.03 28.97 -18.97
N VAL A 642 -15.00 29.78 -18.53
CA VAL A 642 -14.73 31.08 -17.87
C VAL A 642 -14.11 30.89 -16.48
N GLU A 643 -13.50 31.95 -15.93
CA GLU A 643 -12.78 31.91 -14.65
C GLU A 643 -13.65 31.48 -13.45
N ASP A 644 -14.94 31.81 -13.47
CA ASP A 644 -15.91 31.40 -12.44
C ASP A 644 -16.08 29.87 -12.33
N ALA A 645 -15.58 29.08 -13.28
CA ALA A 645 -15.63 27.62 -13.19
C ALA A 645 -14.70 27.05 -12.10
N TYR A 646 -13.64 27.78 -11.73
CA TYR A 646 -12.60 27.31 -10.81
C TYR A 646 -12.91 27.59 -9.34
N ILE A 647 -13.94 28.41 -9.08
CA ILE A 647 -14.28 28.90 -7.75
C ILE A 647 -15.80 28.80 -7.56
N VAL A 648 -16.22 28.26 -6.42
CA VAL A 648 -17.61 28.33 -5.97
C VAL A 648 -17.72 29.40 -4.90
N SER A 649 -18.37 30.51 -5.25
CA SER A 649 -18.73 31.58 -4.30
C SER A 649 -20.04 31.24 -3.61
N ILE A 650 -20.08 31.43 -2.30
CA ILE A 650 -21.30 31.27 -1.50
C ILE A 650 -22.07 32.58 -1.56
N ASP A 651 -23.33 32.50 -1.99
CA ASP A 651 -24.20 33.67 -2.06
C ASP A 651 -24.61 34.08 -0.64
N GLU A 652 -24.14 35.25 -0.20
CA GLU A 652 -24.45 35.84 1.11
C GLU A 652 -25.97 35.96 1.36
N THR A 653 -26.77 36.10 0.30
CA THR A 653 -28.23 36.22 0.41
C THR A 653 -28.92 34.90 0.73
N GLU A 654 -28.26 33.76 0.47
CA GLU A 654 -28.77 32.42 0.80
C GLU A 654 -28.32 31.94 2.20
N ILE A 655 -27.42 32.66 2.86
CA ILE A 655 -26.85 32.28 4.15
C ILE A 655 -27.79 32.72 5.28
N GLN A 656 -28.19 31.78 6.15
CA GLN A 656 -28.96 32.04 7.36
C GLN A 656 -28.14 31.59 8.58
N PRO A 657 -27.50 32.53 9.31
CA PRO A 657 -26.74 32.20 10.52
C PRO A 657 -27.64 31.56 11.57
N MET A 658 -27.14 30.51 12.21
CA MET A 658 -27.86 29.80 13.26
C MET A 658 -27.32 30.17 14.62
N GLN A 659 -28.21 30.39 15.59
CA GLN A 659 -27.82 30.57 16.98
C GLN A 659 -27.30 29.24 17.54
N TYR A 660 -26.17 29.25 18.24
CA TYR A 660 -25.69 28.07 18.93
C TYR A 660 -26.60 27.71 20.11
N ILE A 661 -26.98 26.44 20.19
CA ILE A 661 -27.78 25.86 21.28
C ILE A 661 -26.96 24.72 21.89
N ASN A 662 -26.78 24.74 23.21
CA ASN A 662 -26.03 23.72 23.94
C ASN A 662 -26.80 22.40 24.09
N ASP A 663 -26.15 21.37 24.67
CA ASP A 663 -26.72 20.04 24.85
C ASP A 663 -27.96 20.03 25.77
N GLN A 664 -28.13 21.09 26.57
CA GLN A 664 -29.26 21.31 27.48
C GLN A 664 -30.42 22.06 26.81
N GLY A 665 -30.28 22.50 25.56
CA GLY A 665 -31.29 23.26 24.83
C GLY A 665 -31.29 24.77 25.14
N GLU A 666 -30.27 25.27 25.82
CA GLU A 666 -30.11 26.70 26.14
C GLU A 666 -29.23 27.38 25.09
N THR A 667 -29.37 28.69 24.93
CA THR A 667 -28.56 29.47 23.99
C THR A 667 -27.13 29.63 24.51
N GLY A 668 -26.15 29.53 23.61
CA GLY A 668 -24.75 29.81 23.91
C GLY A 668 -23.97 28.67 24.56
N GLU A 669 -22.65 28.82 24.60
CA GLU A 669 -21.72 27.88 25.24
C GLU A 669 -21.40 28.32 26.66
N THR A 670 -21.32 27.36 27.59
CA THR A 670 -21.01 27.61 29.00
C THR A 670 -19.66 27.03 29.40
N PHE A 671 -18.86 27.83 30.13
CA PHE A 671 -17.54 27.46 30.62
C PHE A 671 -17.43 27.72 32.12
N ALA A 672 -16.83 26.77 32.85
CA ALA A 672 -16.67 26.89 34.29
C ALA A 672 -15.64 27.97 34.68
N ALA A 673 -14.56 28.09 33.90
CA ALA A 673 -13.48 29.06 34.07
C ALA A 673 -12.70 29.26 32.75
N VAL A 674 -11.83 30.27 32.72
CA VAL A 674 -10.82 30.48 31.66
C VAL A 674 -9.64 29.51 31.80
N ASP A 675 -8.87 29.35 30.73
CA ASP A 675 -7.58 28.65 30.74
C ASP A 675 -6.43 29.50 31.35
N ASP A 676 -5.22 28.92 31.40
CA ASP A 676 -4.02 29.59 31.94
C ASP A 676 -3.65 30.89 31.20
N ASN A 677 -4.20 31.11 29.99
CA ASN A 677 -3.98 32.29 29.17
C ASN A 677 -5.14 33.31 29.28
N ASN A 678 -6.08 33.12 30.20
CA ASN A 678 -7.33 33.90 30.31
C ASN A 678 -8.17 33.87 29.03
N THR A 679 -8.24 32.71 28.39
CA THR A 679 -9.05 32.51 27.18
C THR A 679 -10.07 31.39 27.37
N VAL A 680 -11.15 31.46 26.59
CA VAL A 680 -12.04 30.31 26.34
C VAL A 680 -12.11 30.06 24.85
N THR A 681 -12.13 28.79 24.46
CA THR A 681 -12.25 28.37 23.07
C THR A 681 -13.67 27.83 22.84
N ILE A 682 -14.44 28.53 22.00
CA ILE A 682 -15.78 28.12 21.57
C ILE A 682 -15.71 27.12 20.41
N LYS A 683 -16.77 26.32 20.23
CA LYS A 683 -16.82 25.24 19.23
C LYS A 683 -16.79 25.75 17.79
N HIS A 684 -17.52 26.83 17.48
CA HIS A 684 -17.60 27.39 16.14
C HIS A 684 -17.10 28.84 16.11
N VAL A 685 -16.62 29.27 14.94
CA VAL A 685 -16.26 30.68 14.72
C VAL A 685 -17.54 31.51 14.61
N PRO A 686 -17.72 32.56 15.42
CA PRO A 686 -18.87 33.44 15.31
C PRO A 686 -18.95 34.11 13.93
N PHE A 687 -20.16 34.18 13.37
CA PHE A 687 -20.39 34.84 12.09
C PHE A 687 -20.61 36.33 12.26
N VAL A 688 -19.82 37.12 11.54
CA VAL A 688 -19.84 38.59 11.58
C VAL A 688 -20.08 39.13 10.17
N PHE A 689 -21.15 39.92 9.98
CA PHE A 689 -21.57 40.45 8.67
C PHE A 689 -20.66 41.61 8.22
N ARG A 690 -19.48 41.30 7.68
CA ARG A 690 -18.46 42.30 7.32
C ARG A 690 -18.98 43.39 6.37
N ASN A 691 -19.78 43.04 5.38
CA ASN A 691 -20.28 43.99 4.39
C ASN A 691 -21.22 45.07 4.96
N GLN A 692 -21.75 44.88 6.17
CA GLN A 692 -22.56 45.89 6.89
C GLN A 692 -21.74 46.66 7.92
N LEU A 693 -20.60 46.12 8.34
CA LEU A 693 -19.72 46.71 9.36
C LEU A 693 -18.58 47.52 8.77
N PHE A 694 -18.26 47.33 7.48
CA PHE A 694 -17.12 47.95 6.83
C PHE A 694 -17.51 48.64 5.53
N ALA A 695 -17.04 49.87 5.37
CA ALA A 695 -17.05 50.58 4.10
C ALA A 695 -15.63 50.56 3.51
N TYR A 696 -15.52 50.24 2.21
CA TYR A 696 -14.23 50.33 1.52
C TYR A 696 -13.89 51.80 1.26
N ASP A 697 -12.71 52.21 1.69
CA ASP A 697 -12.15 53.53 1.45
C ASP A 697 -11.24 53.48 0.23
N ASP A 698 -11.77 53.88 -0.93
CA ASP A 698 -11.05 53.90 -2.21
C ASP A 698 -9.77 54.75 -2.17
N THR A 699 -9.67 55.72 -1.26
CA THR A 699 -8.51 56.60 -1.12
C THR A 699 -7.38 56.00 -0.29
N LEU A 700 -7.70 55.11 0.65
CA LEU A 700 -6.73 54.46 1.55
C LEU A 700 -6.53 52.99 1.21
N GLU A 701 -7.21 52.48 0.19
CA GLU A 701 -7.21 51.08 -0.24
C GLU A 701 -7.43 50.10 0.93
N ARG A 702 -8.33 50.48 1.85
CA ARG A 702 -8.60 49.69 3.07
C ARG A 702 -10.06 49.75 3.46
N TYR A 703 -10.51 48.74 4.20
CA TYR A 703 -11.83 48.74 4.82
C TYR A 703 -11.77 49.52 6.14
N ASN A 704 -12.65 50.51 6.31
CA ASN A 704 -12.83 51.21 7.58
C ASN A 704 -14.09 50.68 8.29
N GLN A 705 -13.99 50.41 9.59
CA GLN A 705 -15.11 50.00 10.42
C GLN A 705 -16.09 51.17 10.64
N ASP A 706 -17.38 50.93 10.41
CA ASP A 706 -18.45 51.86 10.78
C ASP A 706 -18.96 51.51 12.18
N ASP A 707 -18.38 52.15 13.20
CA ASP A 707 -18.75 51.95 14.61
C ASP A 707 -20.22 52.30 14.92
N THR A 708 -20.92 53.02 14.03
CA THR A 708 -22.34 53.33 14.20
C THR A 708 -23.25 52.13 13.91
N GLN A 709 -22.79 51.18 13.09
CA GLN A 709 -23.52 49.95 12.74
C GLN A 709 -23.43 48.88 13.84
N LEU A 710 -22.41 48.94 14.71
CA LEU A 710 -22.30 48.09 15.90
C LEU A 710 -23.33 48.41 17.00
N GLN A 711 -23.99 49.56 16.90
CA GLN A 711 -25.01 50.07 17.84
C GLN A 711 -26.43 50.01 17.28
N ALA A 712 -26.61 49.59 16.02
CA ALA A 712 -27.91 49.59 15.35
C ALA A 712 -28.82 48.46 15.86
N GLU A 713 -30.11 48.77 16.09
CA GLU A 713 -31.13 47.82 16.57
C GLU A 713 -31.52 46.75 15.52
N ASP A 714 -31.10 46.91 14.25
CA ASP A 714 -31.45 46.03 13.14
C ASP A 714 -30.21 45.33 12.55
N LEU A 715 -30.17 44.00 12.71
CA LEU A 715 -29.28 43.00 12.05
C LEU A 715 -27.76 43.12 12.27
N TYR A 716 -27.35 43.08 13.54
CA TYR A 716 -26.04 42.55 13.93
C TYR A 716 -26.28 41.19 14.63
N TYR A 717 -25.45 40.19 14.36
CA TYR A 717 -25.42 38.94 15.15
C TYR A 717 -24.31 39.04 16.20
N PRO A 718 -24.52 39.76 17.33
CA PRO A 718 -23.46 40.01 18.29
C PRO A 718 -22.97 38.72 18.93
N VAL A 719 -21.67 38.67 19.19
CA VAL A 719 -21.10 37.79 20.21
C VAL A 719 -21.37 38.45 21.56
N ILE A 720 -22.20 37.82 22.39
CA ILE A 720 -22.53 38.30 23.73
C ILE A 720 -21.83 37.40 24.74
N VAL A 721 -20.93 37.98 25.55
CA VAL A 721 -20.18 37.27 26.58
C VAL A 721 -20.66 37.71 27.95
N ARG A 722 -21.05 36.77 28.80
CA ARG A 722 -21.44 37.03 30.19
C ARG A 722 -20.54 36.25 31.14
N VAL A 723 -19.99 36.91 32.17
CA VAL A 723 -19.19 36.28 33.23
C VAL A 723 -19.90 36.50 34.56
N ASN A 724 -20.19 35.41 35.29
CA ASN A 724 -21.02 35.45 36.50
C ASN A 724 -22.36 36.20 36.32
N GLY A 725 -22.92 36.20 35.11
CA GLY A 725 -24.17 36.90 34.76
C GLY A 725 -24.00 38.38 34.37
N VAL A 726 -22.80 38.95 34.40
CA VAL A 726 -22.51 40.32 33.95
C VAL A 726 -22.04 40.30 32.50
N GLU A 727 -22.61 41.15 31.65
CA GLU A 727 -22.26 41.25 30.22
C GLU A 727 -20.97 42.08 30.01
N TYR A 728 -20.04 41.53 29.23
CA TYR A 728 -18.75 42.15 28.92
C TYR A 728 -18.83 42.84 27.56
N LYS A 729 -18.09 43.95 27.40
CA LYS A 729 -18.06 44.73 26.15
C LYS A 729 -17.03 44.17 25.17
N ASN A 730 -17.42 44.00 23.92
CA ASN A 730 -16.52 43.58 22.84
C ASN A 730 -15.61 44.74 22.39
N ILE A 731 -14.29 44.53 22.36
CA ILE A 731 -13.30 45.51 21.90
C ILE A 731 -12.51 45.05 20.66
N THR A 732 -12.96 43.96 20.03
CA THR A 732 -12.32 43.40 18.83
C THR A 732 -12.32 44.40 17.69
N ASP A 733 -11.17 44.59 17.05
CA ASP A 733 -11.08 45.23 15.76
C ASP A 733 -11.27 44.17 14.68
N TYR A 734 -12.48 44.12 14.15
CA TYR A 734 -12.87 43.15 13.14
C TYR A 734 -12.29 43.46 11.75
N SER A 735 -11.79 44.69 11.51
CA SER A 735 -11.13 45.03 10.23
C SER A 735 -9.78 44.31 10.13
N SER A 736 -8.92 44.54 11.12
CA SER A 736 -7.57 43.97 11.17
C SER A 736 -7.51 42.56 11.75
N GLY A 737 -8.59 42.08 12.38
CA GLY A 737 -8.60 40.81 13.11
C GLY A 737 -7.68 40.84 14.32
N THR A 738 -7.57 42.00 14.97
CA THR A 738 -6.71 42.23 16.14
C THR A 738 -7.49 42.90 17.26
N TYR A 739 -6.81 43.19 18.37
CA TYR A 739 -7.37 43.96 19.48
C TYR A 739 -6.27 44.78 20.14
N ASP A 740 -6.65 45.91 20.72
CA ASP A 740 -5.73 46.73 21.48
C ASP A 740 -5.56 46.14 22.90
N THR A 741 -4.36 45.66 23.18
CA THR A 741 -3.98 45.09 24.48
C THR A 741 -4.17 46.05 25.65
N SER A 742 -4.00 47.35 25.47
CA SER A 742 -4.20 48.35 26.52
C SER A 742 -5.68 48.60 26.79
N ARG A 743 -6.51 48.61 25.74
CA ARG A 743 -7.98 48.67 25.87
C ARG A 743 -8.52 47.44 26.59
N LEU A 744 -7.99 46.26 26.29
CA LEU A 744 -8.39 45.01 26.96
C LEU A 744 -8.20 45.08 28.48
N GLN A 745 -7.21 45.80 28.98
CA GLN A 745 -6.94 45.86 30.42
C GLN A 745 -7.68 47.00 31.15
N ILE A 746 -8.05 48.09 30.48
CA ILE A 746 -8.46 49.34 31.15
C ILE A 746 -9.90 49.75 30.83
N GLU A 747 -10.42 49.38 29.65
CA GLU A 747 -11.74 49.83 29.22
C GLU A 747 -12.86 49.13 30.01
N ASN A 748 -13.97 49.84 30.23
CA ASN A 748 -15.16 49.32 30.92
C ASN A 748 -14.89 48.64 32.28
N GLU A 749 -13.95 49.20 33.07
CA GLU A 749 -13.55 48.66 34.39
C GLU A 749 -13.03 47.21 34.33
N GLY A 750 -12.49 46.78 33.18
CA GLY A 750 -12.03 45.40 32.97
C GLY A 750 -13.12 44.43 32.54
N HIS A 751 -14.37 44.87 32.39
CA HIS A 751 -15.46 44.08 31.80
C HIS A 751 -15.45 44.17 30.28
N VAL A 752 -14.35 43.73 29.66
CA VAL A 752 -14.15 43.70 28.21
C VAL A 752 -13.64 42.35 27.74
N PHE A 753 -13.90 42.02 26.48
CA PHE A 753 -13.36 40.84 25.81
C PHE A 753 -12.94 41.15 24.38
N ALA A 754 -12.01 40.36 23.86
CA ALA A 754 -11.66 40.33 22.44
C ALA A 754 -11.96 38.94 21.87
N GLN A 755 -12.46 38.88 20.64
CA GLN A 755 -12.80 37.67 19.91
C GLN A 755 -11.89 37.53 18.69
N ILE A 756 -11.02 36.53 18.70
CA ILE A 756 -10.12 36.23 17.58
C ILE A 756 -10.39 34.82 17.12
N GLY A 757 -11.04 34.67 15.96
CA GLY A 757 -11.53 33.39 15.47
C GLY A 757 -12.53 32.78 16.46
N ASN A 758 -12.23 31.58 16.96
CA ASN A 758 -13.02 30.88 17.97
C ASN A 758 -12.50 31.06 19.41
N GLN A 759 -11.59 32.01 19.65
CA GLN A 759 -11.07 32.30 20.98
C GLN A 759 -11.65 33.61 21.52
N ILE A 760 -12.14 33.56 22.75
CA ILE A 760 -12.53 34.74 23.52
C ILE A 760 -11.45 35.00 24.56
N ILE A 761 -10.86 36.18 24.50
CA ILE A 761 -9.71 36.61 25.30
C ILE A 761 -10.18 37.64 26.33
N PHE A 762 -9.84 37.40 27.58
CA PHE A 762 -10.18 38.26 28.73
C PHE A 762 -8.94 39.01 29.26
N PRO A 763 -9.13 40.10 30.03
CA PRO A 763 -8.04 40.79 30.70
C PRO A 763 -7.29 39.90 31.70
N ILE A 764 -6.04 40.27 31.96
CA ILE A 764 -5.22 39.65 33.00
C ILE A 764 -5.69 40.25 34.31
N ALA A 765 -6.46 39.47 35.09
CA ALA A 765 -7.17 39.85 36.31
C ALA A 765 -6.55 41.04 37.08
N ALA A 766 -7.04 42.24 36.82
CA ALA A 766 -6.71 43.46 37.56
C ALA A 766 -7.87 43.96 38.43
N PHE A 767 -9.10 43.43 38.24
CA PHE A 767 -10.33 43.99 38.78
C PHE A 767 -11.25 42.97 39.48
N GLY A 768 -10.70 42.22 40.45
CA GLY A 768 -11.45 41.63 41.57
C GLY A 768 -12.42 40.46 41.31
N ASP A 769 -12.94 40.29 40.10
CA ASP A 769 -13.89 39.23 39.78
C ASP A 769 -13.20 37.96 39.28
N GLU A 770 -13.60 36.83 39.85
CA GLU A 770 -13.14 35.53 39.40
C GLU A 770 -13.80 35.18 38.06
N LEU A 771 -13.01 34.99 37.00
CA LEU A 771 -13.49 34.64 35.65
C LEU A 771 -14.07 33.21 35.63
N LYS A 772 -15.29 33.07 36.11
CA LYS A 772 -16.05 31.81 36.24
C LYS A 772 -17.46 31.96 35.67
N ASN A 773 -18.11 30.83 35.40
CA ASN A 773 -19.49 30.76 34.89
C ASN A 773 -19.68 31.65 33.65
N ILE A 774 -18.83 31.43 32.66
CA ILE A 774 -18.78 32.22 31.43
C ILE A 774 -19.82 31.64 30.47
N THR A 775 -20.67 32.50 29.89
CA THR A 775 -21.63 32.14 28.85
C THR A 775 -21.33 32.96 27.61
N VAL A 776 -21.21 32.31 26.44
CA VAL A 776 -20.95 32.96 25.16
C VAL A 776 -22.10 32.66 24.21
N ASP A 777 -22.96 33.65 23.96
CA ASP A 777 -24.02 33.57 22.96
C ASP A 777 -23.48 34.09 21.62
N TYR A 778 -23.64 33.30 20.57
CA TYR A 778 -23.19 33.69 19.23
C TYR A 778 -23.96 32.94 18.15
N TYR A 779 -23.86 33.47 16.93
CA TYR A 779 -24.38 32.85 15.71
C TYR A 779 -23.22 32.34 14.87
N TYR A 780 -23.44 31.27 14.11
CA TYR A 780 -22.43 30.68 13.24
C TYR A 780 -23.06 30.21 11.93
N LEU A 781 -22.23 30.01 10.91
CA LEU A 781 -22.68 29.40 9.65
C LEU A 781 -22.56 27.88 9.73
N THR A 782 -23.69 27.19 9.62
CA THR A 782 -23.70 25.73 9.40
C THR A 782 -23.33 25.45 7.96
N THR A 783 -22.03 25.39 7.68
CA THR A 783 -21.53 25.04 6.35
C THR A 783 -21.17 23.56 6.29
N ASP A 784 -22.18 22.74 6.02
CA ASP A 784 -21.97 21.31 5.72
C ASP A 784 -21.48 21.17 4.28
N VAL A 785 -20.20 21.46 4.05
CA VAL A 785 -19.62 21.27 2.71
C VAL A 785 -19.57 19.80 2.39
N ARG A 786 -20.10 19.45 1.22
CA ARG A 786 -19.93 18.12 0.65
C ARG A 786 -19.36 18.25 -0.75
N LEU A 787 -18.44 17.34 -1.06
CA LEU A 787 -17.94 17.10 -2.40
C LEU A 787 -18.70 15.92 -3.00
N LYS A 788 -19.14 16.08 -4.24
CA LYS A 788 -19.68 15.01 -5.08
C LYS A 788 -18.82 14.90 -6.33
N ALA A 789 -18.40 13.68 -6.64
CA ALA A 789 -17.71 13.35 -7.90
C ALA A 789 -18.56 12.36 -8.70
N ILE A 790 -18.76 12.63 -9.99
CA ILE A 790 -19.42 11.73 -10.93
C ILE A 790 -18.38 11.25 -11.93
N LEU A 791 -18.03 9.97 -11.84
CA LEU A 791 -17.07 9.32 -12.72
C LEU A 791 -17.83 8.75 -13.93
N ARG A 792 -17.26 8.87 -15.13
CA ARG A 792 -17.89 8.39 -16.37
C ARG A 792 -16.90 7.73 -17.32
N ARG A 793 -17.44 6.77 -18.08
CA ARG A 793 -16.86 6.26 -19.32
C ARG A 793 -17.76 6.64 -20.49
N ASN A 794 -17.22 7.41 -21.42
CA ASN A 794 -17.94 7.99 -22.55
C ASN A 794 -17.77 7.17 -23.84
N SER A 795 -17.20 5.96 -23.77
CA SER A 795 -17.04 5.05 -24.90
C SER A 795 -17.58 3.65 -24.58
N ALA A 796 -18.15 3.00 -25.60
CA ALA A 796 -18.59 1.60 -25.57
C ALA A 796 -17.43 0.67 -25.98
N GLY A 797 -17.41 -0.58 -25.49
CA GLY A 797 -16.35 -1.56 -25.79
C GLY A 797 -15.09 -1.42 -24.93
N TYR A 798 -15.06 -0.46 -24.00
CA TYR A 798 -13.99 -0.24 -23.03
C TYR A 798 -14.44 -0.57 -21.59
N GLU A 799 -15.22 -1.66 -21.48
CA GLU A 799 -15.49 -2.51 -20.32
C GLU A 799 -14.69 -2.24 -19.05
N SER A 800 -13.37 -2.41 -19.18
CA SER A 800 -12.43 -2.44 -18.07
C SER A 800 -11.70 -1.14 -17.81
N VAL A 801 -12.03 -0.08 -18.55
CA VAL A 801 -11.41 1.22 -18.37
C VAL A 801 -12.21 2.02 -17.36
N THR A 802 -11.51 2.61 -16.39
CA THR A 802 -12.10 3.51 -15.40
C THR A 802 -11.22 4.75 -15.24
N PRO A 803 -11.81 5.96 -15.14
CA PRO A 803 -11.08 7.08 -14.55
C PRO A 803 -10.77 6.76 -13.07
N ALA A 804 -9.72 7.38 -12.55
CA ALA A 804 -9.36 7.25 -11.14
C ALA A 804 -9.01 8.61 -10.53
N VAL A 805 -9.41 8.83 -9.28
CA VAL A 805 -9.01 9.98 -8.46
C VAL A 805 -8.13 9.46 -7.33
N PHE A 806 -6.89 9.94 -7.27
CA PHE A 806 -5.92 9.55 -6.25
C PHE A 806 -5.99 10.47 -5.04
N SER A 807 -6.24 11.75 -5.25
CA SER A 807 -6.45 12.69 -4.16
C SER A 807 -7.29 13.89 -4.59
N TYR A 808 -7.88 14.56 -3.60
CA TYR A 808 -8.43 15.89 -3.79
C TYR A 808 -8.06 16.82 -2.63
N SER A 809 -7.93 18.10 -2.95
CA SER A 809 -7.68 19.18 -2.02
C SER A 809 -8.72 20.27 -2.22
N LEU A 810 -9.49 20.56 -1.19
CA LEU A 810 -10.40 21.69 -1.17
C LEU A 810 -9.74 22.84 -0.40
N ARG A 811 -9.72 24.03 -0.99
CA ARG A 811 -9.21 25.27 -0.39
C ARG A 811 -10.37 26.21 -0.14
N CYS A 812 -10.40 26.81 1.03
CA CYS A 812 -11.50 27.65 1.50
C CYS A 812 -10.98 29.04 1.88
N GLN A 813 -11.65 30.06 1.35
CA GLN A 813 -11.52 31.43 1.79
C GLN A 813 -12.68 31.75 2.73
N THR A 814 -12.43 32.47 3.82
CA THR A 814 -13.45 32.83 4.81
C THR A 814 -13.85 34.30 4.71
N TYR A 815 -15.05 34.63 5.19
CA TYR A 815 -15.52 36.00 5.39
C TYR A 815 -14.74 36.72 6.49
N ASP A 816 -14.07 35.98 7.37
CA ASP A 816 -13.45 36.52 8.58
C ASP A 816 -12.06 37.15 8.33
N GLN A 817 -11.66 37.42 7.09
CA GLN A 817 -10.34 38.00 6.79
C GLN A 817 -10.37 39.09 5.71
N GLU A 818 -9.47 40.07 5.85
CA GLU A 818 -9.08 40.96 4.76
C GLU A 818 -8.36 40.16 3.68
N VAL A 819 -8.89 40.18 2.46
CA VAL A 819 -8.06 39.88 1.30
C VAL A 819 -7.11 41.05 1.16
N ARG A 820 -5.86 40.89 1.59
CA ARG A 820 -4.80 41.77 1.13
C ARG A 820 -4.64 41.48 -0.35
N ASN A 821 -5.28 42.28 -1.19
CA ASN A 821 -4.98 42.30 -2.62
C ASN A 821 -3.48 42.62 -2.74
N GLY A 822 -2.73 41.69 -3.32
CA GLY A 822 -1.33 41.89 -3.68
C GLY A 822 -1.19 42.84 -4.85
#